data_AF-A0A4P8XK08-F1
#
_entry.id   AF-A0A4P8XK08-F1
#
_cell.length_a   1.000
_cell.length_b   1.000
_cell.length_c   1.000
_cell.angle_alpha   90.00
_cell.angle_beta   90.00
_cell.angle_gamma   90.00
#
_symmetry.space_group_name_H-M   'P 1'
#
loop_
_entity.id
_entity.type
_entity.pdbx_description
1 polymer ?
#
loop_
_entity_poly.entity_id
_entity_poly.type
_entity_poly.pdbx_seq_one_letter_code
_entity_poly.pdbx_strand_id
1 'polypeptide(L)'
;MVEQIDGFAESSQSGQGRPGYDADDIQVLEGLVAVRKRPGMYIGSTSSSGLHHLVWEIVDNAVDEHLAKYCTRIEIQLHKDQSITVIDNGRGIPTGMHKTGIPTPQVVFTILHAGGKFGGGGYKKSGGLHGVGASVTNALSEWLEVEIFRDGKIHRQRFEYWQDKKGREHVGEPVTGLEVTGNTNKTGTKVTFKPDARVFASGIHLNYDTLAERLQEIAFLNSGLRIVLKDERSGNQDEFFYEGGASQFVAFLNEGKDVLHDVIHFSAEKEDIEVEIAMQYNAGYTETLASFVNSIPTRGGGTHETGFKTAYTRAMNEYARKNQLLKEKDKNLEGGDLREGMMAIISVKMSEVEFVGQTKDQLGSASARSAVESIVTDKMQIFLEENPQIAQTLLKKAIQASKAREAARKARDEMRTGKKRSESSNLGGKLSPAQSKDFTKTELFIVEGDSAGGSAKQGRDSKLQAILPLKGKPMNPEKSKLADILKNEEYRAIVAAIGAGIGNEFSAGDSNYSKIIIMTDADTDGAHIQVLLLTFFYRYMKPLIDAGRVYIAQPPLYKISSKSGKLETVRYAWNEAQLANYLKQFKTYELQRYKGLGEMNPEQLWETTMNPESRTLLQVQIEDAAKAERRVSTLMGDKVDPRKRWIVDNVNFAEFEE
;
A
#
# COMPACT_ATOMS: atom_id res chain seq x y z
N MET A 1 -59.71 16.32 36.07
CA MET A 1 -60.55 16.25 34.87
C MET A 1 -59.65 16.01 33.66
N VAL A 2 -59.53 14.82 33.06
CA VAL A 2 -60.25 13.54 33.24
C VAL A 2 -59.26 12.39 32.99
N GLU A 3 -59.09 11.32 33.80
CA GLU A 3 -59.36 11.08 35.24
C GLU A 3 -58.60 9.77 35.66
N GLN A 4 -58.83 9.19 36.84
CA GLN A 4 -58.25 7.89 37.28
C GLN A 4 -59.21 6.72 37.00
N ILE A 5 -58.68 5.53 36.65
CA ILE A 5 -59.24 4.22 37.08
C ILE A 5 -58.08 3.25 37.37
N ASP A 6 -58.14 2.60 38.54
CA ASP A 6 -57.17 1.61 39.04
C ASP A 6 -57.23 0.24 38.35
N GLY A 7 -56.16 -0.55 38.52
CA GLY A 7 -56.11 -1.98 38.15
C GLY A 7 -55.07 -2.75 38.95
N PHE A 8 -55.51 -3.61 39.87
CA PHE A 8 -54.67 -4.31 40.86
C PHE A 8 -53.84 -5.49 40.31
N ALA A 9 -52.83 -5.83 41.12
CA ALA A 9 -52.24 -7.17 41.34
C ALA A 9 -51.23 -7.78 40.31
N GLU A 10 -49.98 -7.82 40.78
CA GLU A 10 -49.05 -8.95 40.77
C GLU A 10 -49.06 -9.96 39.60
N SER A 11 -47.99 -9.95 38.83
CA SER A 11 -47.29 -11.19 38.50
C SER A 11 -45.78 -11.02 38.63
N SER A 12 -45.23 -11.60 39.70
CA SER A 12 -43.80 -11.67 39.96
C SER A 12 -43.15 -12.69 39.03
N GLN A 13 -42.71 -12.26 37.85
CA GLN A 13 -41.77 -13.03 37.04
C GLN A 13 -40.38 -12.43 37.16
N SER A 14 -39.46 -13.24 37.72
CA SER A 14 -38.02 -13.00 37.78
C SER A 14 -37.39 -13.08 36.39
N GLY A 15 -37.67 -12.08 35.56
CA GLY A 15 -36.94 -11.85 34.33
C GLY A 15 -35.49 -11.45 34.66
N GLN A 16 -34.53 -12.25 34.20
CA GLN A 16 -33.13 -11.83 34.18
C GLN A 16 -33.06 -10.49 33.46
N GLY A 17 -32.53 -9.47 34.13
CA GLY A 17 -32.40 -8.13 33.55
C GLY A 17 -31.64 -8.22 32.24
N ARG A 18 -32.28 -7.82 31.14
CA ARG A 18 -31.52 -7.40 29.95
C ARG A 18 -30.56 -6.31 30.43
N PRO A 19 -29.27 -6.31 30.03
CA PRO A 19 -28.43 -5.16 30.30
C PRO A 19 -29.16 -3.94 29.74
N GLY A 20 -29.41 -2.96 30.60
CA GLY A 20 -29.92 -1.67 30.17
C GLY A 20 -28.96 -1.13 29.12
N TYR A 21 -29.51 -0.60 28.04
CA TYR A 21 -28.80 0.29 27.15
C TYR A 21 -29.47 1.64 27.33
N ASP A 22 -28.91 2.45 28.22
CA ASP A 22 -29.46 3.74 28.61
C ASP A 22 -28.65 4.91 28.02
N ALA A 23 -28.94 6.13 28.48
CA ALA A 23 -28.25 7.33 28.00
C ALA A 23 -26.83 7.47 28.56
N ASP A 24 -26.54 6.86 29.71
CA ASP A 24 -25.24 6.94 30.38
C ASP A 24 -24.23 5.93 29.80
N ASP A 25 -24.71 4.88 29.12
CA ASP A 25 -23.91 3.99 28.27
C ASP A 25 -23.30 4.71 27.03
N ILE A 26 -23.81 5.88 26.65
CA ILE A 26 -23.35 6.65 25.49
C ILE A 26 -22.03 7.38 25.81
N GLN A 27 -20.91 6.68 25.64
CA GLN A 27 -19.58 7.27 25.83
C GLN A 27 -19.19 8.20 24.68
N VAL A 28 -19.18 9.52 24.95
CA VAL A 28 -18.54 10.51 24.08
C VAL A 28 -17.02 10.47 24.29
N LEU A 29 -16.26 10.28 23.21
CA LEU A 29 -14.80 10.35 23.23
C LEU A 29 -14.36 11.73 22.74
N GLU A 30 -13.87 12.57 23.64
CA GLU A 30 -13.44 13.92 23.32
C GLU A 30 -11.98 13.98 22.82
N GLY A 31 -11.73 14.85 21.84
CA GLY A 31 -10.39 15.19 21.35
C GLY A 31 -9.54 13.97 20.95
N LEU A 32 -8.29 13.96 21.43
CA LEU A 32 -7.30 12.94 21.04
C LEU A 32 -7.54 11.56 21.67
N VAL A 33 -8.39 11.45 22.70
CA VAL A 33 -8.78 10.15 23.29
C VAL A 33 -9.50 9.28 22.25
N ALA A 34 -10.31 9.90 21.38
CA ALA A 34 -10.97 9.20 20.27
C ALA A 34 -9.97 8.57 19.29
N VAL A 35 -8.91 9.32 18.95
CA VAL A 35 -7.81 8.86 18.07
C VAL A 35 -7.12 7.65 18.67
N ARG A 36 -6.72 7.75 19.95
CA ARG A 36 -5.94 6.72 20.64
C ARG A 36 -6.73 5.44 20.93
N LYS A 37 -8.05 5.52 21.10
CA LYS A 37 -8.92 4.34 21.21
C LYS A 37 -9.21 3.66 19.86
N ARG A 38 -9.09 4.38 18.73
CA ARG A 38 -9.35 3.83 17.37
C ARG A 38 -8.28 4.24 16.34
N PRO A 39 -6.99 3.95 16.59
CA PRO A 39 -5.87 4.44 15.77
C PRO A 39 -5.98 4.03 14.30
N GLY A 40 -6.45 2.80 14.02
CA GLY A 40 -6.62 2.31 12.64
C GLY A 40 -7.57 3.13 11.77
N MET A 41 -8.48 3.93 12.35
CA MET A 41 -9.32 4.86 11.58
C MET A 41 -8.55 6.09 11.06
N TYR A 42 -7.41 6.41 11.65
CA TYR A 42 -6.62 7.61 11.36
C TYR A 42 -5.30 7.29 10.64
N ILE A 43 -4.65 6.17 10.99
CA ILE A 43 -3.35 5.74 10.44
C ILE A 43 -3.40 4.37 9.71
N GLY A 44 -4.60 3.85 9.46
CA GLY A 44 -4.84 2.58 8.76
C GLY A 44 -4.58 1.34 9.60
N SER A 45 -3.43 1.25 10.27
CA SER A 45 -3.02 0.09 11.08
C SER A 45 -2.29 0.50 12.37
N THR A 46 -2.13 -0.43 13.31
CA THR A 46 -1.19 -0.31 14.45
C THR A 46 0.07 -1.17 14.25
N SER A 47 0.37 -1.54 13.00
CA SER A 47 1.60 -2.25 12.63
C SER A 47 2.67 -1.27 12.15
N SER A 48 3.76 -1.78 11.59
CA SER A 48 4.84 -0.95 11.04
C SER A 48 4.34 0.05 9.97
N SER A 49 3.32 -0.27 9.17
CA SER A 49 2.83 0.69 8.16
C SER A 49 2.20 1.94 8.78
N GLY A 50 1.37 1.79 9.83
CA GLY A 50 0.83 2.91 10.60
C GLY A 50 1.89 3.70 11.37
N LEU A 51 2.98 3.04 11.79
CA LEU A 51 4.12 3.70 12.42
C LEU A 51 4.86 4.64 11.44
N HIS A 52 5.11 4.17 10.20
CA HIS A 52 5.69 5.02 9.15
C HIS A 52 4.72 6.16 8.77
N HIS A 53 3.41 5.92 8.81
CA HIS A 53 2.39 6.95 8.55
C HIS A 53 2.47 8.15 9.53
N LEU A 54 2.92 7.96 10.77
CA LEU A 54 3.18 9.07 11.69
C LEU A 54 4.33 9.97 11.21
N VAL A 55 5.37 9.37 10.64
CA VAL A 55 6.49 10.11 10.04
C VAL A 55 6.01 10.88 8.80
N TRP A 56 5.19 10.24 7.96
CA TRP A 56 4.62 10.85 6.75
C TRP A 56 3.79 12.09 7.04
N GLU A 57 2.89 12.06 8.03
CA GLU A 57 2.09 13.24 8.37
C GLU A 57 2.93 14.44 8.85
N ILE A 58 4.13 14.23 9.40
CA ILE A 58 5.06 15.32 9.76
C ILE A 58 5.93 15.75 8.57
N VAL A 59 6.45 14.79 7.78
CA VAL A 59 7.24 15.08 6.56
C VAL A 59 6.41 15.81 5.51
N ASP A 60 5.15 15.41 5.29
CA ASP A 60 4.25 16.07 4.33
C ASP A 60 4.00 17.54 4.70
N ASN A 61 3.94 17.89 6.00
CA ASN A 61 3.87 19.28 6.44
C ASN A 61 5.14 20.08 6.09
N ALA A 62 6.31 19.46 6.20
CA ALA A 62 7.59 20.08 5.81
C ALA A 62 7.74 20.20 4.28
N VAL A 63 7.18 19.25 3.52
CA VAL A 63 7.09 19.31 2.04
C VAL A 63 6.11 20.40 1.59
N ASP A 64 5.00 20.60 2.30
CA ASP A 64 4.06 21.70 2.01
C ASP A 64 4.73 23.09 2.15
N GLU A 65 5.70 23.27 3.06
CA GLU A 65 6.54 24.49 3.12
C GLU A 65 7.48 24.63 1.91
N HIS A 66 7.92 23.52 1.29
CA HIS A 66 8.71 23.54 0.05
C HIS A 66 7.83 23.86 -1.17
N LEU A 67 6.63 23.27 -1.25
CA LEU A 67 5.63 23.61 -2.26
C LEU A 67 5.26 25.11 -2.20
N ALA A 68 5.17 25.66 -0.99
CA ALA A 68 5.00 27.10 -0.74
C ALA A 68 6.26 27.97 -1.01
N LYS A 69 7.39 27.37 -1.43
CA LYS A 69 8.68 28.01 -1.75
C LYS A 69 9.45 28.62 -0.58
N TYR A 70 9.22 28.15 0.65
CA TYR A 70 9.95 28.60 1.84
C TYR A 70 10.96 27.59 2.38
N CYS A 71 10.72 26.28 2.22
CA CYS A 71 11.64 25.22 2.62
C CYS A 71 12.53 24.75 1.46
N THR A 72 13.82 24.51 1.73
CA THR A 72 14.80 23.95 0.79
C THR A 72 15.50 22.70 1.33
N ARG A 73 15.39 22.43 2.64
CA ARG A 73 16.01 21.28 3.30
C ARG A 73 15.09 20.69 4.37
N ILE A 74 14.90 19.38 4.30
CA ILE A 74 14.28 18.57 5.35
C ILE A 74 15.33 17.57 5.87
N GLU A 75 15.38 17.36 7.18
CA GLU A 75 16.25 16.37 7.82
C GLU A 75 15.43 15.48 8.75
N ILE A 76 15.57 14.16 8.59
CA ILE A 76 14.90 13.12 9.37
C ILE A 76 15.98 12.34 10.12
N GLN A 77 15.81 12.19 11.43
CA GLN A 77 16.75 11.49 12.31
C GLN A 77 16.00 10.39 13.08
N LEU A 78 16.50 9.16 13.05
CA LEU A 78 16.03 8.04 13.85
C LEU A 78 17.01 7.83 15.02
N HIS A 79 16.50 7.97 16.24
CA HIS A 79 17.32 7.93 17.45
C HIS A 79 17.40 6.54 18.06
N LYS A 80 18.40 6.32 18.91
CA LYS A 80 18.64 5.03 19.60
C LYS A 80 17.52 4.61 20.56
N ASP A 81 16.71 5.56 21.03
CA ASP A 81 15.54 5.31 21.90
C ASP A 81 14.23 5.08 21.12
N GLN A 82 14.33 4.93 19.78
CA GLN A 82 13.22 4.85 18.82
C GLN A 82 12.38 6.13 18.74
N SER A 83 12.87 7.27 19.23
CA SER A 83 12.28 8.57 18.87
C SER A 83 12.70 9.01 17.46
N ILE A 84 11.89 9.88 16.85
CA ILE A 84 12.08 10.40 15.50
C ILE A 84 12.10 11.92 15.58
N THR A 85 13.10 12.55 14.95
CA THR A 85 13.12 13.99 14.71
C THR A 85 12.91 14.28 13.23
N VAL A 86 12.03 15.23 12.91
CA VAL A 86 11.90 15.84 11.58
C VAL A 86 12.18 17.35 11.71
N ILE A 87 13.06 17.88 10.87
CA ILE A 87 13.50 19.28 10.87
C ILE A 87 13.27 19.86 9.47
N ASP A 88 12.59 21.00 9.38
CA ASP A 88 12.45 21.82 8.17
C ASP A 88 13.16 23.18 8.34
N ASN A 89 13.49 23.83 7.23
CA ASN A 89 13.99 25.21 7.21
C ASN A 89 12.99 26.22 6.58
N GLY A 90 11.69 25.93 6.66
CA GLY A 90 10.61 26.78 6.18
C GLY A 90 10.32 27.98 7.09
N ARG A 91 9.06 28.42 7.12
CA ARG A 91 8.61 29.60 7.88
C ARG A 91 8.48 29.37 9.39
N GLY A 92 8.43 28.11 9.83
CA GLY A 92 8.04 27.71 11.17
C GLY A 92 6.54 27.89 11.45
N ILE A 93 5.95 26.99 12.24
CA ILE A 93 4.54 27.09 12.69
C ILE A 93 4.29 28.46 13.35
N PRO A 94 3.16 29.16 13.10
CA PRO A 94 2.85 30.41 13.79
C PRO A 94 2.84 30.23 15.31
N THR A 95 3.48 31.14 16.05
CA THR A 95 3.65 31.05 17.52
C THR A 95 2.69 31.94 18.32
N GLY A 96 1.93 32.81 17.63
CA GLY A 96 0.94 33.69 18.25
C GLY A 96 -0.28 32.96 18.83
N MET A 97 -1.04 33.66 19.67
CA MET A 97 -2.30 33.15 20.22
C MET A 97 -3.35 33.00 19.13
N HIS A 98 -4.02 31.85 19.10
CA HIS A 98 -5.14 31.57 18.22
C HIS A 98 -6.44 32.19 18.77
N LYS A 99 -7.48 32.29 17.92
CA LYS A 99 -8.81 32.80 18.30
C LYS A 99 -9.48 32.02 19.45
N THR A 100 -9.03 30.78 19.72
CA THR A 100 -9.46 29.94 20.84
C THR A 100 -8.79 30.29 22.18
N GLY A 101 -7.88 31.28 22.22
CA GLY A 101 -7.22 31.73 23.45
C GLY A 101 -5.99 30.91 23.89
N ILE A 102 -5.59 29.91 23.10
CA ILE A 102 -4.37 29.10 23.31
C ILE A 102 -3.35 29.32 22.18
N PRO A 103 -2.06 29.02 22.40
CA PRO A 103 -1.03 29.17 21.36
C PRO A 103 -1.35 28.37 20.10
N THR A 104 -1.06 28.92 18.93
CA THR A 104 -1.31 28.23 17.65
C THR A 104 -0.58 26.88 17.52
N PRO A 105 0.64 26.66 18.05
CA PRO A 105 1.27 25.33 18.05
C PRO A 105 0.45 24.30 18.85
N GLN A 106 -0.05 24.70 20.03
CA GLN A 106 -0.95 23.85 20.82
C GLN A 106 -2.21 23.49 20.03
N VAL A 107 -2.84 24.44 19.34
CA VAL A 107 -3.99 24.17 18.46
C VAL A 107 -3.68 23.10 17.41
N VAL A 108 -2.53 23.20 16.72
CA VAL A 108 -2.12 22.26 15.66
C VAL A 108 -1.86 20.84 16.20
N PHE A 109 -1.35 20.71 17.44
CA PHE A 109 -1.04 19.41 18.02
C PHE A 109 -2.15 18.82 18.91
N THR A 110 -3.13 19.60 19.38
CA THR A 110 -4.19 19.11 20.29
C THR A 110 -5.61 19.14 19.71
N ILE A 111 -5.86 19.83 18.60
CA ILE A 111 -7.21 19.96 18.01
C ILE A 111 -7.25 19.31 16.62
N LEU A 112 -8.13 18.32 16.46
CA LEU A 112 -8.41 17.70 15.16
C LEU A 112 -9.02 18.71 14.18
N HIS A 113 -8.65 18.60 12.91
CA HIS A 113 -9.10 19.51 11.83
C HIS A 113 -8.69 20.98 12.03
N ALA A 114 -7.56 21.22 12.70
CA ALA A 114 -7.02 22.56 12.89
C ALA A 114 -5.74 22.78 12.05
N GLY A 115 -5.74 23.80 11.18
CA GLY A 115 -4.57 24.16 10.40
C GLY A 115 -4.80 25.30 9.41
N GLY A 116 -3.72 25.94 8.96
CA GLY A 116 -3.77 27.06 8.00
C GLY A 116 -4.12 26.66 6.55
N LYS A 117 -4.44 25.38 6.31
CA LYS A 117 -4.66 24.79 4.98
C LYS A 117 -6.11 24.91 4.49
N PHE A 118 -7.07 25.16 5.39
CA PHE A 118 -8.49 25.32 5.06
C PHE A 118 -8.90 26.72 4.56
N GLY A 119 -8.01 27.72 4.66
CA GLY A 119 -8.34 29.13 4.47
C GLY A 119 -7.77 29.80 3.21
N GLY A 120 -7.17 29.04 2.29
CA GLY A 120 -6.58 29.51 1.02
C GLY A 120 -5.33 30.43 1.13
N GLY A 121 -5.14 31.14 2.24
CA GLY A 121 -4.07 32.13 2.39
C GLY A 121 -2.70 31.61 2.89
N GLY A 122 -2.64 30.42 3.50
CA GLY A 122 -1.39 29.88 4.08
C GLY A 122 -0.55 29.04 3.12
N TYR A 123 -1.22 28.24 2.29
CA TYR A 123 -0.66 27.34 1.29
C TYR A 123 -1.60 27.34 0.08
N LYS A 124 -1.06 27.54 -1.13
CA LYS A 124 -1.88 27.54 -2.37
C LYS A 124 -2.06 26.12 -2.93
N LYS A 125 -1.08 25.23 -2.75
CA LYS A 125 -1.07 23.83 -3.19
C LYS A 125 -0.45 23.01 -2.04
N SER A 126 -1.14 21.99 -1.52
CA SER A 126 -0.70 21.22 -0.33
C SER A 126 -1.30 19.82 -0.23
N GLY A 127 -0.55 18.84 0.27
CA GLY A 127 -1.03 17.46 0.46
C GLY A 127 -1.83 17.23 1.76
N GLY A 128 -1.63 18.06 2.78
CA GLY A 128 -2.25 17.90 4.10
C GLY A 128 -3.68 18.46 4.23
N LEU A 129 -4.66 17.91 3.52
CA LEU A 129 -6.02 18.48 3.43
C LEU A 129 -6.86 18.41 4.72
N HIS A 130 -6.65 17.39 5.56
CA HIS A 130 -7.57 17.06 6.65
C HIS A 130 -7.28 17.76 7.99
N GLY A 131 -6.11 18.38 8.15
CA GLY A 131 -5.73 19.08 9.40
C GLY A 131 -5.67 18.20 10.65
N VAL A 132 -5.44 16.88 10.50
CA VAL A 132 -5.38 15.93 11.64
C VAL A 132 -3.98 15.37 11.90
N GLY A 133 -3.11 15.27 10.90
CA GLY A 133 -1.85 14.52 10.97
C GLY A 133 -0.94 14.79 12.18
N ALA A 134 -0.61 16.06 12.41
CA ALA A 134 0.22 16.47 13.54
C ALA A 134 -0.41 16.11 14.89
N SER A 135 -1.72 16.32 15.04
CA SER A 135 -2.48 15.99 16.25
C SER A 135 -2.65 14.47 16.46
N VAL A 136 -2.75 13.69 15.39
CA VAL A 136 -2.76 12.21 15.45
C VAL A 136 -1.37 11.69 15.86
N THR A 137 -0.30 12.28 15.34
CA THR A 137 1.08 11.94 15.74
C THR A 137 1.32 12.23 17.22
N ASN A 138 0.80 13.35 17.72
CA ASN A 138 0.82 13.65 19.16
C ASN A 138 0.02 12.61 19.98
N ALA A 139 -1.23 12.29 19.57
CA ALA A 139 -2.09 11.35 20.29
C ALA A 139 -1.52 9.93 20.43
N LEU A 140 -0.77 9.48 19.41
CA LEU A 140 -0.20 8.13 19.32
C LEU A 140 1.27 8.08 19.75
N SER A 141 1.80 9.16 20.32
CA SER A 141 3.13 9.22 20.94
C SER A 141 3.07 9.06 22.47
N GLU A 142 4.18 8.60 23.04
CA GLU A 142 4.45 8.66 24.49
C GLU A 142 4.70 10.13 24.89
N TRP A 143 5.52 10.81 24.08
CA TRP A 143 5.75 12.25 24.15
C TRP A 143 6.04 12.83 22.76
N LEU A 144 5.69 14.10 22.57
CA LEU A 144 6.02 14.91 21.41
C LEU A 144 6.56 16.27 21.87
N GLU A 145 7.60 16.74 21.22
CA GLU A 145 8.23 18.03 21.49
C GLU A 145 8.39 18.79 20.17
N VAL A 146 8.00 20.07 20.18
CA VAL A 146 8.15 20.96 19.04
C VAL A 146 9.04 22.14 19.41
N GLU A 147 10.06 22.38 18.60
CA GLU A 147 10.89 23.58 18.59
C GLU A 147 10.59 24.38 17.32
N ILE A 148 10.26 25.66 17.45
CA ILE A 148 9.90 26.55 16.35
C ILE A 148 10.91 27.68 16.30
N PHE A 149 11.55 27.86 15.15
CA PHE A 149 12.46 28.96 14.86
C PHE A 149 11.67 30.00 14.05
N ARG A 150 11.25 31.10 14.69
CA ARG A 150 10.40 32.11 14.06
C ARG A 150 10.55 33.47 14.76
N ASP A 151 10.42 34.56 14.01
CA ASP A 151 10.41 35.94 14.51
C ASP A 151 11.61 36.27 15.43
N GLY A 152 12.78 35.73 15.10
CA GLY A 152 14.04 35.90 15.84
C GLY A 152 14.20 35.04 17.09
N LYS A 153 13.22 34.17 17.40
CA LYS A 153 13.12 33.41 18.65
C LYS A 153 13.06 31.90 18.44
N ILE A 154 13.51 31.18 19.44
CA ILE A 154 13.30 29.74 19.59
C ILE A 154 12.14 29.55 20.57
N HIS A 155 11.05 28.97 20.09
CA HIS A 155 9.91 28.59 20.93
C HIS A 155 9.90 27.08 21.13
N ARG A 156 9.62 26.59 22.34
CA ARG A 156 9.55 25.16 22.66
C ARG A 156 8.21 24.85 23.35
N GLN A 157 7.59 23.74 22.96
CA GLN A 157 6.43 23.18 23.67
C GLN A 157 6.49 21.66 23.67
N ARG A 158 6.12 21.04 24.80
CA ARG A 158 6.14 19.59 25.01
C ARG A 158 4.76 19.07 25.38
N PHE A 159 4.41 17.92 24.81
CA PHE A 159 3.14 17.20 24.98
C PHE A 159 3.43 15.75 25.38
N GLU A 160 2.62 15.17 26.25
CA GLU A 160 2.82 13.80 26.74
C GLU A 160 1.50 13.03 26.89
N TYR A 161 1.60 11.69 26.87
CA TYR A 161 0.55 10.82 27.39
C TYR A 161 0.82 10.47 28.86
N TRP A 162 -0.20 10.63 29.71
CA TRP A 162 -0.15 10.22 31.10
C TRP A 162 -1.54 9.76 31.59
N GLN A 163 -1.58 9.14 32.77
CA GLN A 163 -2.83 8.74 33.44
C GLN A 163 -2.91 9.41 34.80
N ASP A 164 -4.09 9.93 35.16
CA ASP A 164 -4.31 10.51 36.49
C ASP A 164 -4.48 9.43 37.58
N LYS A 165 -4.48 9.85 38.85
CA LYS A 165 -4.66 8.94 40.00
C LYS A 165 -6.01 8.21 40.03
N LYS A 166 -6.95 8.56 39.14
CA LYS A 166 -8.27 7.93 38.97
C LYS A 166 -8.32 7.04 37.72
N GLY A 167 -7.21 6.86 37.01
CA GLY A 167 -7.13 6.06 35.79
C GLY A 167 -7.69 6.75 34.54
N ARG A 168 -7.91 8.08 34.57
CA ARG A 168 -8.32 8.82 33.37
C ARG A 168 -7.10 9.07 32.49
N GLU A 169 -7.26 8.81 31.20
CA GLU A 169 -6.21 9.00 30.20
C GLU A 169 -6.14 10.46 29.74
N HIS A 170 -4.94 11.03 29.81
CA HIS A 170 -4.61 12.34 29.27
C HIS A 170 -3.73 12.12 28.03
N VAL A 171 -4.21 12.54 26.86
CA VAL A 171 -3.66 12.10 25.56
C VAL A 171 -3.13 13.28 24.77
N GLY A 172 -1.80 13.36 24.62
CA GLY A 172 -1.15 14.44 23.87
C GLY A 172 -1.35 15.82 24.50
N GLU A 173 -1.56 15.89 25.81
CA GLU A 173 -1.77 17.15 26.51
C GLU A 173 -0.46 17.93 26.71
N PRO A 174 -0.47 19.27 26.64
CA PRO A 174 0.73 20.07 26.84
C PRO A 174 1.17 19.99 28.31
N VAL A 175 2.40 19.51 28.54
CA VAL A 175 3.04 19.49 29.87
C VAL A 175 3.84 20.77 30.15
N THR A 176 4.14 21.56 29.10
CA THR A 176 4.71 22.91 29.21
C THR A 176 3.81 23.94 28.52
N GLY A 177 4.02 25.22 28.85
CA GLY A 177 3.58 26.31 27.99
C GLY A 177 4.37 26.37 26.68
N LEU A 178 4.05 27.35 25.84
CA LEU A 178 4.92 27.73 24.71
C LEU A 178 6.03 28.65 25.22
N GLU A 179 7.16 28.07 25.59
CA GLU A 179 8.29 28.76 26.21
C GLU A 179 9.22 29.36 25.16
N VAL A 180 9.85 30.51 25.46
CA VAL A 180 10.92 31.07 24.62
C VAL A 180 12.26 30.64 25.22
N THR A 181 12.96 29.73 24.55
CA THR A 181 14.20 29.11 25.05
C THR A 181 15.46 29.84 24.61
N GLY A 182 15.36 30.73 23.62
CA GLY A 182 16.49 31.53 23.15
C GLY A 182 16.16 32.40 21.93
N ASN A 183 17.20 33.03 21.38
CA ASN A 183 17.13 33.81 20.14
C ASN A 183 17.81 33.03 18.99
N THR A 184 17.39 33.28 17.75
CA THR A 184 17.90 32.59 16.56
C THR A 184 17.80 33.48 15.32
N ASN A 185 18.71 33.28 14.37
CA ASN A 185 18.64 33.86 13.02
C ASN A 185 18.10 32.86 11.97
N LYS A 186 17.71 31.66 12.40
CA LYS A 186 17.14 30.61 11.54
C LYS A 186 15.61 30.68 11.54
N THR A 187 15.00 30.12 10.51
CA THR A 187 13.56 29.82 10.47
C THR A 187 13.32 28.33 10.25
N GLY A 188 12.15 27.84 10.65
CA GLY A 188 11.71 26.47 10.42
C GLY A 188 11.07 25.82 11.65
N THR A 189 10.78 24.53 11.55
CA THR A 189 10.25 23.71 12.65
C THR A 189 11.14 22.50 12.87
N LYS A 190 11.32 22.09 14.13
CA LYS A 190 11.79 20.78 14.52
C LYS A 190 10.70 20.10 15.35
N VAL A 191 10.27 18.92 14.93
CA VAL A 191 9.33 18.07 15.67
C VAL A 191 10.06 16.80 16.04
N THR A 192 10.18 16.52 17.34
CA THR A 192 10.72 15.25 17.85
C THR A 192 9.62 14.52 18.59
N PHE A 193 9.36 13.26 18.26
CA PHE A 193 8.33 12.45 18.91
C PHE A 193 8.76 11.01 19.12
N LYS A 194 8.23 10.36 20.15
CA LYS A 194 8.47 8.94 20.43
C LYS A 194 7.14 8.18 20.37
N PRO A 195 6.94 7.30 19.37
CA PRO A 195 5.72 6.50 19.24
C PRO A 195 5.42 5.65 20.47
N ASP A 196 4.15 5.50 20.83
CA ASP A 196 3.77 4.81 22.05
C ASP A 196 3.68 3.29 21.89
N ALA A 197 4.57 2.55 22.56
CA ALA A 197 4.55 1.09 22.56
C ALA A 197 3.26 0.46 23.12
N ARG A 198 2.43 1.22 23.88
CA ARG A 198 1.09 0.78 24.33
C ARG A 198 0.07 0.75 23.19
N VAL A 199 0.27 1.55 22.14
CA VAL A 199 -0.55 1.57 20.92
C VAL A 199 -0.01 0.58 19.90
N PHE A 200 1.31 0.60 19.68
CA PHE A 200 2.00 -0.23 18.70
C PHE A 200 2.47 -1.55 19.34
N ALA A 201 1.52 -2.45 19.63
CA ALA A 201 1.78 -3.73 20.30
C ALA A 201 2.74 -4.66 19.52
N SER A 202 2.91 -4.47 18.20
CA SER A 202 3.90 -5.17 17.37
C SER A 202 5.33 -4.61 17.49
N GLY A 203 5.53 -3.54 18.27
CA GLY A 203 6.79 -2.82 18.42
C GLY A 203 6.86 -1.51 17.63
N ILE A 204 7.77 -0.62 18.06
CA ILE A 204 7.96 0.74 17.52
C ILE A 204 9.20 0.85 16.62
N HIS A 205 9.56 -0.24 15.93
CA HIS A 205 10.74 -0.27 15.05
C HIS A 205 10.40 0.25 13.65
N LEU A 206 10.95 1.41 13.28
CA LEU A 206 10.92 1.93 11.91
C LEU A 206 11.98 1.26 11.03
N ASN A 207 11.61 0.93 9.79
CA ASN A 207 12.49 0.34 8.78
C ASN A 207 13.14 1.46 7.96
N TYR A 208 14.48 1.49 7.97
CA TYR A 208 15.26 2.53 7.32
C TYR A 208 14.99 2.59 5.81
N ASP A 209 14.96 1.45 5.13
CA ASP A 209 14.85 1.37 3.66
C ASP A 209 13.50 1.89 3.17
N THR A 210 12.43 1.61 3.93
CA THR A 210 11.09 2.13 3.66
C THR A 210 11.01 3.64 3.86
N LEU A 211 11.80 4.19 4.79
CA LEU A 211 11.96 5.63 4.92
C LEU A 211 12.76 6.21 3.75
N ALA A 212 13.92 5.62 3.45
CA ALA A 212 14.85 6.04 2.40
C ALA A 212 14.18 6.06 1.01
N GLU A 213 13.56 4.96 0.58
CA GLU A 213 12.85 4.85 -0.70
C GLU A 213 11.79 5.96 -0.86
N ARG A 214 10.95 6.17 0.16
CA ARG A 214 9.85 7.13 0.08
C ARG A 214 10.34 8.59 0.16
N LEU A 215 11.39 8.87 0.95
CA LEU A 215 12.03 10.19 0.97
C LEU A 215 12.74 10.50 -0.36
N GLN A 216 13.31 9.49 -1.02
CA GLN A 216 13.88 9.61 -2.36
C GLN A 216 12.82 9.98 -3.41
N GLU A 217 11.64 9.34 -3.39
CA GLU A 217 10.49 9.71 -4.23
C GLU A 217 10.05 11.17 -4.02
N ILE A 218 9.95 11.59 -2.76
CA ILE A 218 9.56 12.98 -2.42
C ILE A 218 10.61 13.96 -2.99
N ALA A 219 11.91 13.67 -2.86
CA ALA A 219 12.97 14.50 -3.42
C ALA A 219 12.91 14.56 -4.97
N PHE A 220 12.54 13.46 -5.65
CA PHE A 220 12.34 13.47 -7.10
C PHE A 220 11.16 14.36 -7.53
N LEU A 221 10.04 14.32 -6.81
CA LEU A 221 8.82 15.08 -7.14
C LEU A 221 8.92 16.58 -6.80
N ASN A 222 9.94 16.96 -6.03
CA ASN A 222 10.16 18.31 -5.49
C ASN A 222 11.57 18.79 -5.85
N SER A 223 11.79 19.10 -7.14
CA SER A 223 13.08 19.53 -7.66
C SER A 223 13.71 20.66 -6.83
N GLY A 224 14.96 20.47 -6.42
CA GLY A 224 15.71 21.40 -5.57
C GLY A 224 15.43 21.25 -4.06
N LEU A 225 14.56 20.35 -3.63
CA LEU A 225 14.42 19.95 -2.23
C LEU A 225 15.55 18.98 -1.84
N ARG A 226 16.29 19.33 -0.78
CA ARG A 226 17.27 18.45 -0.17
C ARG A 226 16.65 17.69 1.00
N ILE A 227 16.73 16.37 0.99
CA ILE A 227 16.25 15.53 2.08
C ILE A 227 17.41 14.71 2.63
N VAL A 228 17.63 14.77 3.93
CA VAL A 228 18.67 14.00 4.62
C VAL A 228 18.00 13.02 5.57
N LEU A 229 18.29 11.74 5.44
CA LEU A 229 17.87 10.70 6.39
C LEU A 229 19.10 10.21 7.17
N LYS A 230 18.97 10.12 8.50
CA LYS A 230 20.01 9.62 9.41
C LYS A 230 19.43 8.57 10.34
N ASP A 231 20.17 7.50 10.55
CA ASP A 231 19.84 6.47 11.54
C ASP A 231 20.97 6.32 12.55
N GLU A 232 20.76 6.82 13.76
CA GLU A 232 21.73 6.72 14.84
C GLU A 232 21.86 5.29 15.39
N ARG A 233 20.92 4.38 15.04
CA ARG A 233 20.91 2.98 15.49
C ARG A 233 21.94 2.16 14.72
N SER A 234 22.02 2.35 13.39
CA SER A 234 22.97 1.67 12.49
C SER A 234 24.19 2.52 12.12
N GLY A 235 24.07 3.85 12.17
CA GLY A 235 25.07 4.79 11.62
C GLY A 235 24.84 5.13 10.14
N ASN A 236 23.77 4.63 9.52
CA ASN A 236 23.46 4.92 8.12
C ASN A 236 23.04 6.38 7.92
N GLN A 237 23.41 6.96 6.78
CA GLN A 237 22.95 8.27 6.36
C GLN A 237 22.84 8.34 4.83
N ASP A 238 21.70 8.79 4.34
CA ASP A 238 21.46 9.11 2.93
C ASP A 238 21.12 10.60 2.75
N GLU A 239 21.52 11.16 1.60
CA GLU A 239 21.14 12.50 1.16
C GLU A 239 20.54 12.42 -0.25
N PHE A 240 19.29 12.85 -0.37
CA PHE A 240 18.54 12.91 -1.62
C PHE A 240 18.43 14.37 -2.08
N PHE A 241 18.90 14.64 -3.29
CA PHE A 241 18.80 15.95 -3.94
C PHE A 241 18.73 15.74 -5.46
N TYR A 242 17.62 16.17 -6.06
CA TYR A 242 17.34 15.98 -7.47
C TYR A 242 16.83 17.28 -8.08
N GLU A 243 17.24 17.56 -9.32
CA GLU A 243 16.84 18.76 -10.06
C GLU A 243 16.02 18.42 -11.32
N GLY A 244 16.16 17.20 -11.86
CA GLY A 244 15.48 16.76 -13.08
C GLY A 244 14.03 16.28 -12.90
N GLY A 245 13.43 16.48 -11.72
CA GLY A 245 12.00 16.26 -11.49
C GLY A 245 11.50 14.86 -11.85
N ALA A 246 10.30 14.81 -12.44
CA ALA A 246 9.69 13.57 -12.92
C ALA A 246 10.55 12.85 -13.98
N SER A 247 11.34 13.60 -14.77
CA SER A 247 12.20 13.03 -15.82
C SER A 247 13.30 12.15 -15.23
N GLN A 248 13.99 12.67 -14.22
CA GLN A 248 15.04 11.93 -13.51
C GLN A 248 14.48 10.71 -12.75
N PHE A 249 13.24 10.83 -12.25
CA PHE A 249 12.55 9.72 -11.58
C PHE A 249 12.21 8.57 -12.54
N VAL A 250 11.72 8.86 -13.75
CA VAL A 250 11.51 7.84 -14.80
C VAL A 250 12.82 7.16 -15.18
N ALA A 251 13.90 7.93 -15.38
CA ALA A 251 15.21 7.38 -15.72
C ALA A 251 15.74 6.44 -14.61
N PHE A 252 15.53 6.81 -13.34
CA PHE A 252 15.88 5.99 -12.17
C PHE A 252 15.06 4.70 -12.06
N LEU A 253 13.75 4.75 -12.30
CA LEU A 253 12.90 3.55 -12.26
C LEU A 253 13.14 2.61 -13.47
N ASN A 254 13.63 3.14 -14.59
CA ASN A 254 14.15 2.36 -15.72
C ASN A 254 15.63 1.97 -15.57
N GLU A 255 16.30 2.26 -14.44
CA GLU A 255 17.67 1.80 -14.22
C GLU A 255 17.71 0.26 -14.28
N GLY A 256 18.60 -0.27 -15.12
CA GLY A 256 18.66 -1.71 -15.38
C GLY A 256 17.61 -2.24 -16.36
N LYS A 257 16.75 -1.41 -16.96
CA LYS A 257 15.87 -1.81 -18.08
C LYS A 257 16.45 -1.37 -19.41
N ASP A 258 16.07 -2.05 -20.48
CA ASP A 258 16.54 -1.73 -21.83
C ASP A 258 15.54 -0.72 -22.44
N VAL A 259 15.92 0.56 -22.45
CA VAL A 259 15.08 1.69 -22.87
C VAL A 259 15.05 1.86 -24.39
N LEU A 260 13.94 2.36 -24.93
CA LEU A 260 13.72 2.50 -26.37
C LEU A 260 14.00 3.91 -26.92
N HIS A 261 14.03 4.92 -26.04
CA HIS A 261 14.26 6.34 -26.36
C HIS A 261 14.57 7.13 -25.09
N ASP A 262 15.00 8.39 -25.23
CA ASP A 262 15.19 9.33 -24.12
C ASP A 262 13.87 9.74 -23.47
N VAL A 263 13.89 10.16 -22.19
CA VAL A 263 12.67 10.46 -21.43
C VAL A 263 11.89 11.60 -22.08
N ILE A 264 10.61 11.35 -22.37
CA ILE A 264 9.66 12.37 -22.82
C ILE A 264 9.17 13.08 -21.57
N HIS A 265 9.48 14.38 -21.43
CA HIS A 265 9.10 15.18 -20.27
C HIS A 265 8.44 16.48 -20.69
N PHE A 266 7.36 16.85 -20.02
CA PHE A 266 6.75 18.17 -20.16
C PHE A 266 6.06 18.60 -18.85
N SER A 267 6.08 19.90 -18.62
CA SER A 267 5.30 20.56 -17.57
C SER A 267 4.48 21.70 -18.18
N ALA A 268 3.26 21.89 -17.66
CA ALA A 268 2.39 23.02 -17.99
C ALA A 268 1.39 23.27 -16.86
N GLU A 269 0.78 24.45 -16.84
CA GLU A 269 -0.29 24.81 -15.90
C GLU A 269 -1.56 25.17 -16.68
N LYS A 270 -2.72 24.73 -16.17
CA LYS A 270 -4.05 25.08 -16.68
C LYS A 270 -5.01 25.20 -15.51
N GLU A 271 -5.75 26.32 -15.42
CA GLU A 271 -6.76 26.55 -14.37
C GLU A 271 -6.18 26.39 -12.94
N ASP A 272 -5.01 26.98 -12.67
CA ASP A 272 -4.20 26.84 -11.42
C ASP A 272 -3.75 25.38 -11.10
N ILE A 273 -3.99 24.42 -12.00
CA ILE A 273 -3.50 23.03 -11.90
C ILE A 273 -2.18 22.91 -12.67
N GLU A 274 -1.09 22.72 -11.94
CA GLU A 274 0.22 22.34 -12.50
C GLU A 274 0.19 20.84 -12.81
N VAL A 275 0.64 20.46 -14.01
CA VAL A 275 0.79 19.07 -14.45
C VAL A 275 2.22 18.89 -14.98
N GLU A 276 2.96 17.99 -14.35
CA GLU A 276 4.27 17.54 -14.80
C GLU A 276 4.21 16.04 -15.11
N ILE A 277 4.55 15.67 -16.34
CA ILE A 277 4.53 14.29 -16.80
C ILE A 277 5.88 13.94 -17.41
N ALA A 278 6.42 12.80 -16.98
CA ALA A 278 7.54 12.15 -17.62
C ALA A 278 7.15 10.73 -18.04
N MET A 279 7.60 10.27 -19.21
CA MET A 279 7.40 8.90 -19.65
C MET A 279 8.55 8.40 -20.52
N GLN A 280 8.84 7.11 -20.41
CA GLN A 280 9.86 6.43 -21.20
C GLN A 280 9.46 4.97 -21.42
N TYR A 281 9.57 4.48 -22.65
CA TYR A 281 9.33 3.08 -22.94
C TYR A 281 10.60 2.26 -22.76
N ASN A 282 10.41 1.06 -22.22
CA ASN A 282 11.40 -0.01 -22.21
C ASN A 282 10.94 -1.19 -23.08
N ALA A 283 11.84 -2.14 -23.31
CA ALA A 283 11.60 -3.35 -24.09
C ALA A 283 10.60 -4.34 -23.42
N GLY A 284 10.20 -4.08 -22.17
CA GLY A 284 9.28 -4.90 -21.40
C GLY A 284 7.83 -4.87 -21.90
N TYR A 285 6.98 -5.62 -21.20
CA TYR A 285 5.58 -5.85 -21.56
C TYR A 285 4.57 -5.21 -20.60
N THR A 286 5.01 -4.68 -19.45
CA THR A 286 4.14 -4.09 -18.43
C THR A 286 4.04 -2.58 -18.54
N GLU A 287 2.83 -2.07 -18.35
CA GLU A 287 2.56 -0.66 -18.06
C GLU A 287 2.87 -0.39 -16.58
N THR A 288 3.77 0.55 -16.29
CA THR A 288 4.02 1.08 -14.95
C THR A 288 3.67 2.56 -14.93
N LEU A 289 2.51 2.90 -14.36
CA LEU A 289 2.18 4.28 -14.02
C LEU A 289 2.31 4.47 -12.51
N ALA A 290 3.03 5.52 -12.11
CA ALA A 290 2.95 6.06 -10.75
C ALA A 290 2.42 7.49 -10.83
N SER A 291 1.30 7.73 -10.15
CA SER A 291 0.56 8.98 -10.18
C SER A 291 0.58 9.63 -8.79
N PHE A 292 0.71 10.97 -8.76
CA PHE A 292 0.89 11.75 -7.55
C PHE A 292 0.07 13.04 -7.61
N VAL A 293 -0.48 13.45 -6.46
CA VAL A 293 -1.20 14.72 -6.28
C VAL A 293 -0.63 15.44 -5.07
N ASN A 294 -0.09 16.64 -5.26
CA ASN A 294 0.61 17.40 -4.21
C ASN A 294 1.66 16.54 -3.45
N SER A 295 2.49 15.80 -4.19
CA SER A 295 3.51 14.84 -3.68
C SER A 295 2.98 13.56 -2.99
N ILE A 296 1.66 13.39 -2.86
CA ILE A 296 1.03 12.19 -2.28
C ILE A 296 0.76 11.15 -3.39
N PRO A 297 1.13 9.87 -3.23
CA PRO A 297 0.90 8.83 -4.23
C PRO A 297 -0.58 8.45 -4.29
N THR A 298 -1.15 8.45 -5.49
CA THR A 298 -2.52 7.99 -5.74
C THR A 298 -2.53 6.53 -6.18
N ARG A 299 -2.47 5.61 -5.22
CA ARG A 299 -2.38 4.15 -5.43
C ARG A 299 -3.52 3.56 -6.27
N GLY A 300 -4.74 4.07 -6.05
CA GLY A 300 -5.95 3.75 -6.81
C GLY A 300 -6.13 4.58 -8.09
N GLY A 301 -5.11 5.34 -8.49
CA GLY A 301 -5.14 6.25 -9.63
C GLY A 301 -6.12 7.39 -9.42
N GLY A 302 -6.92 7.71 -10.44
CA GLY A 302 -7.98 8.72 -10.32
C GLY A 302 -8.31 9.45 -11.61
N THR A 303 -8.90 10.63 -11.46
CA THR A 303 -9.34 11.50 -12.55
C THR A 303 -8.18 12.00 -13.42
N HIS A 304 -7.05 12.38 -12.82
CA HIS A 304 -5.80 12.76 -13.49
C HIS A 304 -5.23 11.64 -14.35
N GLU A 305 -5.07 10.44 -13.79
CA GLU A 305 -4.56 9.28 -14.51
C GLU A 305 -5.50 8.86 -15.65
N THR A 306 -6.82 8.96 -15.43
CA THR A 306 -7.83 8.75 -16.48
C THR A 306 -7.68 9.76 -17.62
N GLY A 307 -7.49 11.04 -17.29
CA GLY A 307 -7.22 12.10 -18.27
C GLY A 307 -5.98 11.82 -19.12
N PHE A 308 -4.86 11.42 -18.48
CA PHE A 308 -3.64 10.99 -19.17
C PHE A 308 -3.91 9.80 -20.10
N LYS A 309 -4.52 8.73 -19.59
CA LYS A 309 -4.82 7.51 -20.37
C LYS A 309 -5.68 7.81 -21.59
N THR A 310 -6.70 8.66 -21.45
CA THR A 310 -7.58 9.07 -22.56
C THR A 310 -6.83 9.93 -23.59
N ALA A 311 -6.17 11.01 -23.17
CA ALA A 311 -5.45 11.92 -24.06
C ALA A 311 -4.32 11.21 -24.83
N TYR A 312 -3.50 10.42 -24.14
CA TYR A 312 -2.41 9.67 -24.76
C TYR A 312 -2.93 8.67 -25.82
N THR A 313 -4.02 7.96 -25.49
CA THR A 313 -4.66 7.01 -26.43
C THR A 313 -5.21 7.73 -27.67
N ARG A 314 -5.78 8.93 -27.50
CA ARG A 314 -6.28 9.77 -28.60
C ARG A 314 -5.13 10.25 -29.50
N ALA A 315 -4.16 10.97 -28.93
CA ALA A 315 -3.05 11.59 -29.67
C ALA A 315 -2.25 10.57 -30.49
N MET A 316 -1.95 9.40 -29.91
CA MET A 316 -1.22 8.33 -30.60
C MET A 316 -2.02 7.72 -31.77
N ASN A 317 -3.33 7.51 -31.60
CA ASN A 317 -4.18 7.01 -32.69
C ASN A 317 -4.36 8.06 -33.80
N GLU A 318 -4.56 9.33 -33.47
CA GLU A 318 -4.64 10.43 -34.43
C GLU A 318 -3.36 10.53 -35.28
N TYR A 319 -2.19 10.51 -34.64
CA TYR A 319 -0.90 10.53 -35.34
C TYR A 319 -0.71 9.27 -36.21
N ALA A 320 -1.10 8.09 -35.73
CA ALA A 320 -1.03 6.83 -36.50
C ALA A 320 -1.89 6.85 -37.78
N ARG A 321 -3.09 7.45 -37.70
CA ARG A 321 -3.99 7.64 -38.86
C ARG A 321 -3.44 8.67 -39.82
N LYS A 322 -3.06 9.86 -39.32
CA LYS A 322 -2.49 10.98 -40.11
C LYS A 322 -1.28 10.54 -40.93
N ASN A 323 -0.39 9.73 -40.34
CA ASN A 323 0.83 9.23 -40.96
C ASN A 323 0.67 7.86 -41.67
N GLN A 324 -0.57 7.40 -41.88
CA GLN A 324 -0.91 6.15 -42.59
C GLN A 324 -0.25 4.87 -42.01
N LEU A 325 0.21 4.91 -40.76
CA LEU A 325 0.75 3.76 -40.04
C LEU A 325 -0.33 2.73 -39.69
N LEU A 326 -1.59 3.17 -39.67
CA LEU A 326 -2.79 2.36 -39.44
C LEU A 326 -3.84 2.71 -40.49
N LYS A 327 -4.27 1.73 -41.30
CA LYS A 327 -5.11 1.98 -42.49
C LYS A 327 -6.55 2.26 -42.07
N GLU A 328 -7.32 3.00 -42.87
CA GLU A 328 -8.71 3.37 -42.54
C GLU A 328 -9.56 2.20 -42.02
N LYS A 329 -9.49 1.04 -42.68
CA LYS A 329 -10.21 -0.19 -42.32
C LYS A 329 -9.71 -0.90 -41.04
N ASP A 330 -8.50 -0.61 -40.59
CA ASP A 330 -7.91 -1.24 -39.42
C ASP A 330 -8.54 -0.61 -38.16
N LYS A 331 -8.69 -1.38 -37.07
CA LYS A 331 -9.20 -0.85 -35.79
C LYS A 331 -8.16 0.05 -35.12
N ASN A 332 -8.62 1.07 -34.38
CA ASN A 332 -7.74 1.85 -33.51
C ASN A 332 -7.05 0.94 -32.48
N LEU A 333 -5.83 1.32 -32.10
CA LEU A 333 -5.06 0.65 -31.05
C LEU A 333 -5.73 0.92 -29.70
N GLU A 334 -5.87 -0.12 -28.88
CA GLU A 334 -6.42 0.02 -27.53
C GLU A 334 -5.38 0.65 -26.60
N GLY A 335 -5.83 1.31 -25.53
CA GLY A 335 -4.93 2.03 -24.62
C GLY A 335 -3.84 1.13 -23.99
N GLY A 336 -4.17 -0.14 -23.71
CA GLY A 336 -3.20 -1.12 -23.23
C GLY A 336 -2.21 -1.63 -24.30
N ASP A 337 -2.58 -1.57 -25.59
CA ASP A 337 -1.64 -1.85 -26.69
C ASP A 337 -0.61 -0.71 -26.79
N LEU A 338 -1.08 0.53 -26.64
CA LEU A 338 -0.26 1.72 -26.72
C LEU A 338 0.71 1.84 -25.53
N ARG A 339 0.28 1.53 -24.31
CA ARG A 339 1.10 1.73 -23.09
C ARG A 339 1.88 0.48 -22.65
N GLU A 340 1.94 -0.56 -23.47
CA GLU A 340 2.78 -1.73 -23.23
C GLU A 340 4.26 -1.32 -23.08
N GLY A 341 4.91 -1.66 -21.97
CA GLY A 341 6.31 -1.29 -21.69
C GLY A 341 6.52 0.21 -21.38
N MET A 342 5.45 0.99 -21.21
CA MET A 342 5.53 2.38 -20.75
C MET A 342 5.84 2.41 -19.26
N MET A 343 6.83 3.22 -18.89
CA MET A 343 7.00 3.72 -17.53
C MET A 343 6.68 5.21 -17.52
N ALA A 344 5.79 5.67 -16.64
CA ALA A 344 5.46 7.09 -16.54
C ALA A 344 5.20 7.55 -15.10
N ILE A 345 5.63 8.79 -14.84
CA ILE A 345 5.33 9.57 -13.64
C ILE A 345 4.32 10.65 -14.02
N ILE A 346 3.21 10.72 -13.31
CA ILE A 346 2.15 11.72 -13.49
C ILE A 346 2.05 12.53 -12.20
N SER A 347 2.62 13.72 -12.16
CA SER A 347 2.61 14.61 -10.99
C SER A 347 1.66 15.78 -11.23
N VAL A 348 0.66 15.94 -10.35
CA VAL A 348 -0.30 17.04 -10.40
C VAL A 348 -0.19 17.87 -9.13
N LYS A 349 -0.16 19.21 -9.24
CA LYS A 349 -0.18 20.13 -8.11
C LYS A 349 -1.37 21.09 -8.23
N MET A 350 -2.26 21.08 -7.26
CA MET A 350 -3.54 21.81 -7.31
C MET A 350 -4.07 22.17 -5.92
N SER A 351 -4.95 23.17 -5.86
CA SER A 351 -5.51 23.72 -4.62
C SER A 351 -6.68 22.90 -4.06
N GLU A 352 -7.70 22.65 -4.88
CA GLU A 352 -8.96 22.02 -4.47
C GLU A 352 -8.96 20.50 -4.75
N VAL A 353 -8.28 19.76 -3.88
CA VAL A 353 -8.14 18.31 -3.98
C VAL A 353 -9.27 17.58 -3.25
N GLU A 354 -9.96 16.70 -3.96
CA GLU A 354 -10.95 15.78 -3.41
C GLU A 354 -10.46 14.33 -3.62
N PHE A 355 -10.23 13.60 -2.54
CA PHE A 355 -9.87 12.18 -2.59
C PHE A 355 -11.09 11.30 -2.29
N VAL A 356 -11.11 10.11 -2.88
CA VAL A 356 -12.09 9.07 -2.56
C VAL A 356 -11.69 8.40 -1.24
N GLY A 357 -12.25 8.90 -0.13
CA GLY A 357 -12.01 8.37 1.21
C GLY A 357 -10.74 8.90 1.89
N GLN A 358 -10.54 8.49 3.14
CA GLN A 358 -9.55 9.07 4.05
C GLN A 358 -8.09 8.76 3.69
N THR A 359 -7.82 7.61 3.07
CA THR A 359 -6.46 7.12 2.77
C THR A 359 -5.77 7.88 1.63
N LYS A 360 -6.48 8.81 0.96
CA LYS A 360 -5.99 9.61 -0.18
C LYS A 360 -5.56 8.77 -1.40
N ASP A 361 -5.95 7.49 -1.46
CA ASP A 361 -5.46 6.56 -2.48
C ASP A 361 -5.94 6.90 -3.91
N GLN A 362 -7.09 7.57 -4.09
CA GLN A 362 -7.65 7.85 -5.41
C GLN A 362 -8.18 9.29 -5.53
N LEU A 363 -7.79 9.98 -6.60
CA LEU A 363 -8.26 11.36 -6.88
C LEU A 363 -9.68 11.35 -7.51
N GLY A 364 -10.59 12.13 -6.92
CA GLY A 364 -11.96 12.36 -7.39
C GLY A 364 -12.17 13.69 -8.14
N SER A 365 -11.30 14.70 -7.95
CA SER A 365 -11.45 16.04 -8.55
C SER A 365 -11.60 16.00 -10.08
N ALA A 366 -12.76 16.39 -10.60
CA ALA A 366 -13.04 16.35 -12.05
C ALA A 366 -12.19 17.35 -12.86
N SER A 367 -11.84 18.51 -12.28
CA SER A 367 -10.97 19.53 -12.89
C SER A 367 -9.60 18.97 -13.30
N ALA A 368 -9.00 18.12 -12.46
CA ALA A 368 -7.73 17.47 -12.74
C ALA A 368 -7.76 16.59 -14.00
N ARG A 369 -8.90 15.94 -14.31
CA ARG A 369 -9.06 15.19 -15.57
C ARG A 369 -8.96 16.14 -16.77
N SER A 370 -9.73 17.23 -16.76
CA SER A 370 -9.81 18.19 -17.86
C SER A 370 -8.49 18.94 -18.09
N ALA A 371 -7.78 19.26 -17.01
CA ALA A 371 -6.45 19.88 -17.07
C ALA A 371 -5.42 18.93 -17.71
N VAL A 372 -5.29 17.72 -17.18
CA VAL A 372 -4.35 16.70 -17.69
C VAL A 372 -4.69 16.29 -19.12
N GLU A 373 -5.97 16.07 -19.45
CA GLU A 373 -6.36 15.65 -20.81
C GLU A 373 -5.99 16.69 -21.88
N SER A 374 -6.18 17.98 -21.57
CA SER A 374 -5.78 19.10 -22.44
C SER A 374 -4.26 19.13 -22.62
N ILE A 375 -3.51 19.24 -21.51
CA ILE A 375 -2.06 19.39 -21.52
C ILE A 375 -1.38 18.22 -22.23
N VAL A 376 -1.82 16.98 -21.97
CA VAL A 376 -1.28 15.78 -22.61
C VAL A 376 -1.61 15.75 -24.11
N THR A 377 -2.81 16.17 -24.52
CA THR A 377 -3.17 16.22 -25.95
C THR A 377 -2.25 17.20 -26.69
N ASP A 378 -2.15 18.44 -26.19
CA ASP A 378 -1.39 19.51 -26.84
C ASP A 378 0.12 19.16 -26.89
N LYS A 379 0.69 18.71 -25.77
CA LYS A 379 2.12 18.38 -25.68
C LYS A 379 2.50 17.12 -26.45
N MET A 380 1.66 16.08 -26.45
CA MET A 380 1.93 14.86 -27.23
C MET A 380 1.80 15.11 -28.74
N GLN A 381 0.83 15.91 -29.19
CA GLN A 381 0.73 16.25 -30.62
C GLN A 381 1.99 16.98 -31.10
N ILE A 382 2.49 17.96 -30.35
CA ILE A 382 3.77 18.64 -30.65
C ILE A 382 4.93 17.63 -30.67
N PHE A 383 5.10 16.85 -29.59
CA PHE A 383 6.20 15.91 -29.47
C PHE A 383 6.26 14.89 -30.62
N LEU A 384 5.12 14.34 -31.04
CA LEU A 384 5.06 13.30 -32.08
C LEU A 384 5.44 13.84 -33.47
N GLU A 385 5.06 15.09 -33.77
CA GLU A 385 5.44 15.77 -35.03
C GLU A 385 6.91 16.18 -35.03
N GLU A 386 7.46 16.62 -33.89
CA GLU A 386 8.88 16.95 -33.74
C GLU A 386 9.79 15.71 -33.72
N ASN A 387 9.30 14.56 -33.26
CA ASN A 387 10.08 13.33 -33.05
C ASN A 387 9.55 12.13 -33.85
N PRO A 388 9.44 12.21 -35.19
CA PRO A 388 8.76 11.21 -36.01
C PRO A 388 9.40 9.82 -35.95
N GLN A 389 10.72 9.72 -35.71
CA GLN A 389 11.43 8.45 -35.55
C GLN A 389 11.02 7.71 -34.26
N ILE A 390 10.90 8.45 -33.15
CA ILE A 390 10.43 7.92 -31.86
C ILE A 390 8.95 7.52 -32.00
N ALA A 391 8.11 8.41 -32.54
CA ALA A 391 6.70 8.15 -32.78
C ALA A 391 6.44 6.87 -33.61
N GLN A 392 7.20 6.67 -34.69
CA GLN A 392 7.14 5.43 -35.48
C GLN A 392 7.57 4.20 -34.68
N THR A 393 8.58 4.31 -33.82
CA THR A 393 9.08 3.19 -33.00
C THR A 393 8.05 2.76 -31.96
N LEU A 394 7.45 3.73 -31.26
CA LEU A 394 6.37 3.50 -30.30
C LEU A 394 5.15 2.86 -30.96
N LEU A 395 4.70 3.39 -32.10
CA LEU A 395 3.56 2.83 -32.84
C LEU A 395 3.85 1.44 -33.42
N LYS A 396 5.08 1.16 -33.87
CA LYS A 396 5.47 -0.20 -34.29
C LYS A 396 5.37 -1.20 -33.14
N LYS A 397 5.81 -0.85 -31.92
CA LYS A 397 5.65 -1.69 -30.72
C LYS A 397 4.16 -1.89 -30.39
N ALA A 398 3.36 -0.81 -30.37
CA ALA A 398 1.92 -0.92 -30.08
C ALA A 398 1.15 -1.76 -31.12
N ILE A 399 1.49 -1.68 -32.40
CA ILE A 399 0.91 -2.55 -33.45
C ILE A 399 1.29 -4.02 -33.24
N GLN A 400 2.50 -4.31 -32.75
CA GLN A 400 2.92 -5.68 -32.39
C GLN A 400 2.16 -6.18 -31.16
N ALA A 401 2.03 -5.37 -30.11
CA ALA A 401 1.24 -5.66 -28.91
C ALA A 401 -0.23 -5.99 -29.27
N SER A 402 -0.85 -5.13 -30.08
CA SER A 402 -2.23 -5.31 -30.56
C SER A 402 -2.42 -6.62 -31.34
N LYS A 403 -1.48 -6.96 -32.24
CA LYS A 403 -1.50 -8.26 -32.96
C LYS A 403 -1.32 -9.45 -32.03
N ALA A 404 -0.44 -9.35 -31.03
CA ALA A 404 -0.22 -10.41 -30.05
C ALA A 404 -1.47 -10.63 -29.19
N ARG A 405 -2.14 -9.56 -28.77
CA ARG A 405 -3.43 -9.60 -28.06
C ARG A 405 -4.55 -10.21 -28.92
N GLU A 406 -4.72 -9.78 -30.18
CA GLU A 406 -5.71 -10.38 -31.07
C GLU A 406 -5.46 -11.88 -31.31
N ALA A 407 -4.19 -12.30 -31.44
CA ALA A 407 -3.83 -13.70 -31.57
C ALA A 407 -4.13 -14.51 -30.29
N ALA A 408 -3.80 -13.97 -29.11
CA ALA A 408 -4.12 -14.59 -27.83
C ALA A 408 -5.64 -14.72 -27.62
N ARG A 409 -6.40 -13.69 -28.00
CA ARG A 409 -7.87 -13.70 -27.96
C ARG A 409 -8.47 -14.75 -28.91
N LYS A 410 -8.00 -14.84 -30.15
CA LYS A 410 -8.43 -15.88 -31.11
C LYS A 410 -8.14 -17.29 -30.58
N ALA A 411 -6.93 -17.53 -30.08
CA ALA A 411 -6.57 -18.82 -29.48
C ALA A 411 -7.47 -19.17 -28.28
N ARG A 412 -7.87 -18.18 -27.46
CA ARG A 412 -8.84 -18.37 -26.37
C ARG A 412 -10.26 -18.64 -26.85
N ASP A 413 -10.74 -17.89 -27.84
CA ASP A 413 -12.07 -18.08 -28.42
C ASP A 413 -12.17 -19.45 -29.12
N GLU A 414 -11.12 -19.91 -29.79
CA GLU A 414 -10.98 -21.26 -30.33
C GLU A 414 -10.97 -22.34 -29.23
N MET A 415 -10.26 -22.14 -28.12
CA MET A 415 -10.33 -23.05 -26.96
C MET A 415 -11.73 -23.08 -26.32
N ARG A 416 -12.45 -21.96 -26.34
CA ARG A 416 -13.79 -21.79 -25.76
C ARG A 416 -14.92 -22.36 -26.64
N THR A 417 -14.73 -22.36 -27.96
CA THR A 417 -15.71 -22.85 -28.95
C THR A 417 -15.41 -24.25 -29.47
N GLY A 418 -14.14 -24.65 -29.51
CA GLY A 418 -13.65 -25.92 -30.09
C GLY A 418 -13.86 -27.16 -29.22
N LYS A 419 -14.35 -27.01 -27.98
CA LYS A 419 -14.77 -28.14 -27.13
C LYS A 419 -16.10 -27.84 -26.45
N LYS A 420 -16.94 -28.87 -26.34
CA LYS A 420 -18.25 -28.77 -25.68
C LYS A 420 -18.10 -28.17 -24.28
N ARG A 421 -19.00 -27.25 -23.93
CA ARG A 421 -19.18 -26.60 -22.60
C ARG A 421 -19.27 -27.56 -21.39
N SER A 422 -19.26 -28.88 -21.63
CA SER A 422 -19.25 -29.95 -20.63
C SER A 422 -17.86 -30.28 -20.05
N GLU A 423 -16.76 -29.90 -20.70
CA GLU A 423 -15.40 -30.22 -20.22
C GLU A 423 -14.77 -29.14 -19.33
N SER A 424 -15.44 -28.00 -19.11
CA SER A 424 -14.91 -26.89 -18.29
C SER A 424 -14.82 -27.18 -16.78
N SER A 425 -15.10 -28.41 -16.36
CA SER A 425 -15.08 -28.86 -14.96
C SER A 425 -13.78 -29.58 -14.56
N ASN A 426 -13.00 -30.11 -15.52
CA ASN A 426 -11.80 -30.89 -15.23
C ASN A 426 -10.53 -30.23 -15.79
N LEU A 427 -9.88 -29.46 -14.92
CA LEU A 427 -8.50 -28.98 -15.06
C LEU A 427 -7.48 -30.14 -14.96
N GLY A 428 -7.64 -31.19 -15.77
CA GLY A 428 -6.93 -32.46 -15.61
C GLY A 428 -7.18 -33.16 -14.26
N GLY A 429 -8.26 -32.81 -13.55
CA GLY A 429 -8.53 -33.25 -12.18
C GLY A 429 -7.74 -32.50 -11.09
N LYS A 430 -6.92 -31.52 -11.45
CA LYS A 430 -6.03 -30.77 -10.54
C LYS A 430 -6.79 -29.81 -9.62
N LEU A 431 -7.68 -28.99 -10.18
CA LEU A 431 -8.57 -28.14 -9.38
C LEU A 431 -9.64 -28.99 -8.70
N SER A 432 -9.71 -28.91 -7.37
CA SER A 432 -10.89 -29.37 -6.60
C SER A 432 -11.81 -28.16 -6.38
N PRO A 433 -12.90 -27.99 -7.15
CA PRO A 433 -13.75 -26.80 -7.04
C PRO A 433 -14.50 -26.72 -5.70
N ALA A 434 -15.04 -25.54 -5.41
CA ALA A 434 -16.06 -25.33 -4.39
C ALA A 434 -17.45 -25.71 -4.97
N GLN A 435 -18.40 -26.10 -4.12
CA GLN A 435 -19.76 -26.41 -4.55
C GLN A 435 -20.60 -25.16 -4.86
N SER A 436 -20.34 -24.05 -4.14
CA SER A 436 -21.02 -22.78 -4.34
C SER A 436 -20.64 -22.12 -5.67
N LYS A 437 -21.62 -21.47 -6.30
CA LYS A 437 -21.43 -20.56 -7.44
C LYS A 437 -21.57 -19.08 -7.04
N ASP A 438 -21.72 -18.80 -5.74
CA ASP A 438 -21.70 -17.44 -5.20
C ASP A 438 -20.24 -16.98 -5.06
N PHE A 439 -19.72 -16.38 -6.14
CA PHE A 439 -18.33 -15.92 -6.23
C PHE A 439 -17.97 -14.82 -5.22
N THR A 440 -18.96 -14.22 -4.54
CA THR A 440 -18.70 -13.26 -3.46
C THR A 440 -18.20 -13.92 -2.17
N LYS A 441 -18.41 -15.25 -2.02
CA LYS A 441 -18.08 -16.02 -0.81
C LYS A 441 -17.09 -17.16 -1.04
N THR A 442 -16.75 -17.48 -2.28
CA THR A 442 -15.82 -18.56 -2.60
C THR A 442 -14.37 -18.14 -2.43
N GLU A 443 -13.55 -19.08 -1.94
CA GLU A 443 -12.13 -18.89 -1.67
C GLU A 443 -11.33 -19.90 -2.51
N LEU A 444 -10.22 -19.49 -3.13
CA LEU A 444 -9.30 -20.37 -3.84
C LEU A 444 -8.00 -20.49 -3.05
N PHE A 445 -7.68 -21.68 -2.55
CA PHE A 445 -6.39 -22.00 -1.97
C PHE A 445 -5.45 -22.52 -3.06
N ILE A 446 -4.34 -21.83 -3.27
CA ILE A 446 -3.23 -22.29 -4.12
C ILE A 446 -2.20 -22.92 -3.18
N VAL A 447 -1.98 -24.22 -3.32
CA VAL A 447 -1.27 -25.04 -2.32
C VAL A 447 0.01 -25.63 -2.88
N GLU A 448 1.07 -25.68 -2.09
CA GLU A 448 2.32 -26.32 -2.47
C GLU A 448 2.23 -27.85 -2.48
N GLY A 449 2.34 -28.46 -3.66
CA GLY A 449 2.41 -29.92 -3.81
C GLY A 449 1.07 -30.66 -3.71
N ASP A 450 1.04 -31.87 -4.29
CA ASP A 450 -0.12 -32.76 -4.25
C ASP A 450 -0.39 -33.29 -2.83
N SER A 451 0.62 -33.36 -1.94
CA SER A 451 0.50 -33.84 -0.56
C SER A 451 -0.32 -32.90 0.32
N ALA A 452 0.13 -31.65 0.48
CA ALA A 452 -0.62 -30.63 1.21
C ALA A 452 -1.96 -30.31 0.51
N GLY A 453 -2.01 -30.36 -0.83
CA GLY A 453 -3.26 -30.30 -1.58
C GLY A 453 -4.25 -31.42 -1.21
N GLY A 454 -3.77 -32.62 -0.88
CA GLY A 454 -4.54 -33.74 -0.37
C GLY A 454 -5.14 -33.46 1.01
N SER A 455 -4.33 -33.03 1.97
CA SER A 455 -4.80 -32.65 3.32
C SER A 455 -5.79 -31.47 3.27
N ALA A 456 -5.49 -30.44 2.48
CA ALA A 456 -6.36 -29.28 2.29
C ALA A 456 -7.70 -29.67 1.63
N LYS A 457 -7.69 -30.60 0.66
CA LYS A 457 -8.91 -31.11 0.03
C LYS A 457 -9.83 -31.86 1.01
N GLN A 458 -9.26 -32.53 2.00
CA GLN A 458 -9.99 -33.27 3.03
C GLN A 458 -10.50 -32.36 4.16
N GLY A 459 -9.72 -31.37 4.58
CA GLY A 459 -10.04 -30.50 5.73
C GLY A 459 -10.91 -29.28 5.40
N ARG A 460 -11.01 -28.86 4.13
CA ARG A 460 -11.75 -27.66 3.71
C ARG A 460 -13.26 -27.72 3.95
N ASP A 461 -13.87 -26.54 4.08
CA ASP A 461 -15.29 -26.39 3.73
C ASP A 461 -15.45 -26.47 2.20
N SER A 462 -15.81 -27.65 1.71
CA SER A 462 -16.01 -27.88 0.27
C SER A 462 -17.15 -27.06 -0.35
N LYS A 463 -18.03 -26.45 0.45
CA LYS A 463 -19.08 -25.55 -0.03
C LYS A 463 -18.49 -24.25 -0.58
N LEU A 464 -17.51 -23.67 0.09
CA LEU A 464 -16.95 -22.35 -0.22
C LEU A 464 -15.51 -22.39 -0.75
N GLN A 465 -14.70 -23.36 -0.34
CA GLN A 465 -13.26 -23.36 -0.59
C GLN A 465 -12.88 -24.31 -1.72
N ALA A 466 -12.21 -23.79 -2.75
CA ALA A 466 -11.58 -24.53 -3.84
C ALA A 466 -10.08 -24.74 -3.57
N ILE A 467 -9.51 -25.88 -3.97
CA ILE A 467 -8.09 -26.20 -3.79
C ILE A 467 -7.44 -26.40 -5.15
N LEU A 468 -6.32 -25.72 -5.40
CA LEU A 468 -5.46 -25.87 -6.57
C LEU A 468 -4.03 -26.20 -6.10
N PRO A 469 -3.61 -27.47 -6.07
CA PRO A 469 -2.22 -27.83 -5.78
C PRO A 469 -1.32 -27.41 -6.94
N LEU A 470 -0.10 -26.99 -6.64
CA LEU A 470 0.96 -26.70 -7.62
C LEU A 470 2.00 -27.82 -7.65
N LYS A 471 2.63 -28.02 -8.81
CA LYS A 471 3.67 -29.04 -9.01
C LYS A 471 5.05 -28.39 -9.14
N GLY A 472 5.80 -28.41 -8.04
CA GLY A 472 7.13 -27.81 -7.95
C GLY A 472 7.11 -26.29 -8.03
N LYS A 473 8.29 -25.70 -8.21
CA LYS A 473 8.45 -24.24 -8.30
C LYS A 473 7.99 -23.76 -9.68
N PRO A 474 7.03 -22.82 -9.77
CA PRO A 474 6.58 -22.29 -11.06
C PRO A 474 7.72 -21.49 -11.74
N MET A 475 7.64 -21.34 -13.06
CA MET A 475 8.65 -20.57 -13.81
C MET A 475 8.63 -19.10 -13.38
N ASN A 476 9.78 -18.41 -13.41
CA ASN A 476 9.81 -16.99 -13.04
C ASN A 476 9.05 -16.14 -14.08
N PRO A 477 7.96 -15.44 -13.68
CA PRO A 477 7.10 -14.70 -14.60
C PRO A 477 7.74 -13.38 -15.07
N GLU A 478 8.66 -12.77 -14.31
CA GLU A 478 9.37 -11.53 -14.70
C GLU A 478 10.23 -11.73 -15.94
N LYS A 479 10.84 -12.90 -16.05
CA LYS A 479 11.78 -13.28 -17.14
C LYS A 479 11.07 -13.82 -18.38
N SER A 480 9.73 -13.87 -18.38
CA SER A 480 8.96 -14.72 -19.28
C SER A 480 7.93 -13.91 -20.08
N LYS A 481 7.81 -14.21 -21.37
CA LYS A 481 6.80 -13.57 -22.21
C LYS A 481 5.42 -14.17 -21.89
N LEU A 482 4.36 -13.37 -22.05
CA LEU A 482 2.98 -13.81 -21.81
C LEU A 482 2.64 -15.10 -22.57
N ALA A 483 3.15 -15.27 -23.80
CA ALA A 483 2.96 -16.47 -24.60
C ALA A 483 3.57 -17.74 -23.98
N ASP A 484 4.65 -17.63 -23.20
CA ASP A 484 5.32 -18.76 -22.56
C ASP A 484 4.70 -19.06 -21.19
N ILE A 485 4.26 -18.03 -20.47
CA ILE A 485 3.44 -18.14 -19.26
C ILE A 485 2.11 -18.85 -19.55
N LEU A 486 1.49 -18.58 -20.71
CA LEU A 486 0.26 -19.28 -21.14
C LEU A 486 0.49 -20.74 -21.59
N LYS A 487 1.73 -21.13 -21.93
CA LYS A 487 2.09 -22.54 -22.18
C LYS A 487 2.35 -23.29 -20.87
N ASN A 488 2.77 -22.60 -19.81
CA ASN A 488 3.05 -23.20 -18.51
C ASN A 488 1.77 -23.77 -17.86
N GLU A 489 1.82 -25.02 -17.44
CA GLU A 489 0.62 -25.72 -16.94
C GLU A 489 0.13 -25.19 -15.58
N GLU A 490 1.04 -24.72 -14.73
CA GLU A 490 0.73 -24.15 -13.41
C GLU A 490 -0.02 -22.82 -13.58
N TYR A 491 0.55 -21.88 -14.35
CA TYR A 491 -0.09 -20.59 -14.60
C TYR A 491 -1.37 -20.72 -15.44
N ARG A 492 -1.41 -21.60 -16.45
CA ARG A 492 -2.64 -21.93 -17.18
C ARG A 492 -3.75 -22.43 -16.24
N ALA A 493 -3.40 -23.25 -15.24
CA ALA A 493 -4.36 -23.74 -14.26
C ALA A 493 -4.86 -22.64 -13.31
N ILE A 494 -3.97 -21.75 -12.85
CA ILE A 494 -4.34 -20.58 -12.03
C ILE A 494 -5.30 -19.66 -12.80
N VAL A 495 -4.96 -19.31 -14.05
CA VAL A 495 -5.79 -18.46 -14.94
C VAL A 495 -7.16 -19.08 -15.17
N ALA A 496 -7.22 -20.38 -15.46
CA ALA A 496 -8.46 -21.09 -15.72
C ALA A 496 -9.34 -21.23 -14.46
N ALA A 497 -8.75 -21.43 -13.28
CA ALA A 497 -9.49 -21.47 -12.03
C ALA A 497 -10.10 -20.09 -11.72
N ILE A 498 -9.30 -19.02 -11.77
CA ILE A 498 -9.74 -17.66 -11.46
C ILE A 498 -10.82 -17.17 -12.45
N GLY A 499 -10.72 -17.53 -13.72
CA GLY A 499 -11.78 -17.29 -14.72
C GLY A 499 -11.85 -15.87 -15.30
N ALA A 500 -11.15 -14.90 -14.70
CA ALA A 500 -11.22 -13.46 -15.01
C ALA A 500 -10.28 -12.96 -16.13
N GLY A 501 -9.68 -13.85 -16.93
CA GLY A 501 -8.74 -13.47 -18.00
C GLY A 501 -7.29 -13.35 -17.55
N ILE A 502 -6.50 -12.51 -18.23
CA ILE A 502 -5.08 -12.21 -17.88
C ILE A 502 -4.64 -10.90 -18.56
N GLY A 503 -3.73 -10.15 -17.94
CA GLY A 503 -3.14 -8.93 -18.52
C GLY A 503 -4.19 -7.86 -18.83
N ASN A 504 -4.11 -7.25 -20.01
CA ASN A 504 -5.00 -6.15 -20.42
C ASN A 504 -6.49 -6.53 -20.53
N GLU A 505 -6.81 -7.82 -20.65
CA GLU A 505 -8.20 -8.33 -20.64
C GLU A 505 -8.66 -8.77 -19.24
N PHE A 506 -7.85 -8.56 -18.19
CA PHE A 506 -8.17 -9.00 -16.84
C PHE A 506 -9.17 -8.06 -16.14
N SER A 507 -10.22 -8.65 -15.55
CA SER A 507 -11.22 -7.93 -14.76
C SER A 507 -11.41 -8.63 -13.41
N ALA A 508 -11.09 -7.95 -12.30
CA ALA A 508 -11.29 -8.51 -10.97
C ALA A 508 -12.79 -8.79 -10.66
N GLY A 509 -13.71 -8.09 -11.34
CA GLY A 509 -15.15 -8.33 -11.22
C GLY A 509 -15.57 -9.71 -11.72
N ASP A 510 -14.91 -10.24 -12.76
CA ASP A 510 -15.23 -11.51 -13.40
C ASP A 510 -14.56 -12.73 -12.72
N SER A 511 -13.91 -12.53 -11.57
CA SER A 511 -13.23 -13.59 -10.82
C SER A 511 -14.24 -14.54 -10.17
N ASN A 512 -14.02 -15.85 -10.33
CA ASN A 512 -14.78 -16.92 -9.67
C ASN A 512 -14.62 -16.97 -8.14
N TYR A 513 -13.77 -16.10 -7.57
CA TYR A 513 -13.42 -16.07 -6.15
C TYR A 513 -13.31 -14.64 -5.61
N SER A 514 -13.76 -14.46 -4.36
CA SER A 514 -13.56 -13.21 -3.61
C SER A 514 -12.23 -13.19 -2.86
N LYS A 515 -11.66 -14.36 -2.56
CA LYS A 515 -10.30 -14.49 -1.99
C LYS A 515 -9.49 -15.55 -2.72
N ILE A 516 -8.23 -15.23 -2.98
CA ILE A 516 -7.21 -16.14 -3.50
C ILE A 516 -6.11 -16.18 -2.43
N ILE A 517 -5.93 -17.36 -1.83
CA ILE A 517 -5.09 -17.58 -0.65
C ILE A 517 -3.92 -18.45 -1.09
N ILE A 518 -2.70 -17.91 -1.01
CA ILE A 518 -1.45 -18.64 -1.22
C ILE A 518 -1.12 -19.38 0.08
N MET A 519 -1.01 -20.70 0.03
CA MET A 519 -0.76 -21.56 1.19
C MET A 519 0.40 -22.51 0.87
N THR A 520 1.61 -22.06 1.17
CA THR A 520 2.89 -22.79 0.98
C THR A 520 3.45 -23.27 2.30
N ASP A 521 4.48 -24.10 2.24
CA ASP A 521 5.20 -24.55 3.43
C ASP A 521 5.99 -23.39 4.07
N ALA A 522 6.31 -23.55 5.36
CA ALA A 522 6.98 -22.54 6.19
C ALA A 522 8.51 -22.67 6.11
N ASP A 523 9.04 -22.85 4.90
CA ASP A 523 10.45 -23.04 4.60
C ASP A 523 10.92 -22.09 3.47
N THR A 524 12.19 -22.23 3.05
CA THR A 524 12.81 -21.41 2.00
C THR A 524 12.20 -21.63 0.62
N ASP A 525 11.66 -22.81 0.37
CA ASP A 525 11.11 -23.19 -0.93
C ASP A 525 9.67 -22.69 -1.07
N GLY A 526 8.86 -22.83 -0.03
CA GLY A 526 7.55 -22.21 0.07
C GLY A 526 7.63 -20.69 -0.02
N ALA A 527 8.57 -20.05 0.67
CA ALA A 527 8.83 -18.61 0.53
C ALA A 527 9.20 -18.21 -0.91
N HIS A 528 10.00 -19.01 -1.62
CA HIS A 528 10.30 -18.78 -3.04
C HIS A 528 9.06 -18.93 -3.93
N ILE A 529 8.20 -19.93 -3.69
CA ILE A 529 6.92 -20.09 -4.40
C ILE A 529 5.98 -18.90 -4.14
N GLN A 530 5.90 -18.40 -2.90
CA GLN A 530 5.15 -17.17 -2.59
C GLN A 530 5.63 -16.00 -3.47
N VAL A 531 6.94 -15.73 -3.51
CA VAL A 531 7.51 -14.64 -4.31
C VAL A 531 7.20 -14.80 -5.81
N LEU A 532 7.30 -16.02 -6.36
CA LEU A 532 6.97 -16.31 -7.76
C LEU A 532 5.48 -16.09 -8.07
N LEU A 533 4.57 -16.47 -7.15
CA LEU A 533 3.14 -16.26 -7.30
C LEU A 533 2.75 -14.79 -7.13
N LEU A 534 3.32 -14.09 -6.15
CA LEU A 534 3.13 -12.65 -5.96
C LEU A 534 3.60 -11.87 -7.19
N THR A 535 4.73 -12.25 -7.79
CA THR A 535 5.22 -11.65 -9.04
C THR A 535 4.26 -11.91 -10.20
N PHE A 536 3.70 -13.12 -10.32
CA PHE A 536 2.69 -13.43 -11.34
C PHE A 536 1.43 -12.58 -11.16
N PHE A 537 0.88 -12.50 -9.94
CA PHE A 537 -0.29 -11.68 -9.66
C PHE A 537 -0.01 -10.19 -9.93
N TYR A 538 1.13 -9.66 -9.48
CA TYR A 538 1.54 -8.28 -9.73
C TYR A 538 1.66 -7.96 -11.23
N ARG A 539 2.26 -8.85 -12.02
CA ARG A 539 2.50 -8.64 -13.46
C ARG A 539 1.29 -8.85 -14.35
N TYR A 540 0.41 -9.80 -14.00
CA TYR A 540 -0.62 -10.30 -14.93
C TYR A 540 -2.05 -10.25 -14.41
N MET A 541 -2.25 -9.97 -13.12
CA MET A 541 -3.56 -9.86 -12.49
C MET A 541 -3.58 -8.78 -11.38
N LYS A 542 -2.82 -7.69 -11.56
CA LYS A 542 -2.66 -6.62 -10.56
C LYS A 542 -4.00 -6.15 -9.94
N PRO A 543 -5.11 -6.04 -10.68
CA PRO A 543 -6.41 -5.66 -10.12
C PRO A 543 -6.95 -6.59 -9.02
N LEU A 544 -6.46 -7.82 -8.86
CA LEU A 544 -6.78 -8.66 -7.70
C LEU A 544 -6.11 -8.18 -6.41
N ILE A 545 -4.86 -7.69 -6.52
CA ILE A 545 -4.12 -7.14 -5.39
C ILE A 545 -4.71 -5.76 -5.04
N ASP A 546 -4.94 -4.92 -6.06
CA ASP A 546 -5.57 -3.60 -5.89
C ASP A 546 -6.99 -3.72 -5.28
N ALA A 547 -7.74 -4.78 -5.60
CA ALA A 547 -9.04 -5.10 -5.00
C ALA A 547 -8.97 -5.87 -3.67
N GLY A 548 -7.79 -6.05 -3.07
CA GLY A 548 -7.60 -6.71 -1.78
C GLY A 548 -8.01 -8.20 -1.75
N ARG A 549 -7.94 -8.90 -2.89
CA ARG A 549 -8.38 -10.30 -3.04
C ARG A 549 -7.26 -11.33 -2.92
N VAL A 550 -5.99 -10.93 -2.91
CA VAL A 550 -4.85 -11.83 -2.75
C VAL A 550 -4.41 -11.86 -1.28
N TYR A 551 -4.22 -13.06 -0.74
CA TYR A 551 -3.86 -13.31 0.65
C TYR A 551 -2.76 -14.36 0.75
N ILE A 552 -2.01 -14.35 1.85
CA ILE A 552 -1.05 -15.39 2.22
C ILE A 552 -1.53 -16.02 3.53
N ALA A 553 -1.59 -17.35 3.58
CA ALA A 553 -1.91 -18.10 4.78
C ALA A 553 -0.77 -18.05 5.81
N GLN A 554 -1.11 -18.16 7.09
CA GLN A 554 -0.13 -18.24 8.19
C GLN A 554 -0.34 -19.55 8.97
N PRO A 555 0.24 -20.67 8.51
CA PRO A 555 0.24 -21.91 9.29
C PRO A 555 1.07 -21.75 10.57
N PRO A 556 0.78 -22.51 11.64
CA PRO A 556 1.55 -22.49 12.87
C PRO A 556 2.91 -23.17 12.68
N LEU A 557 3.95 -22.63 13.32
CA LEU A 557 5.30 -23.21 13.30
C LEU A 557 5.46 -24.36 14.30
N TYR A 558 4.71 -24.31 15.41
CA TYR A 558 4.81 -25.27 16.51
C TYR A 558 3.45 -25.74 17.00
N LYS A 559 3.41 -27.01 17.42
CA LYS A 559 2.34 -27.62 18.21
C LYS A 559 2.91 -28.08 19.55
N ILE A 560 2.20 -27.74 20.62
CA ILE A 560 2.53 -28.05 22.00
C ILE A 560 1.41 -28.94 22.53
N SER A 561 1.73 -30.17 22.91
CA SER A 561 0.78 -31.12 23.50
C SER A 561 1.13 -31.36 24.96
N SER A 562 0.21 -31.10 25.90
CA SER A 562 0.40 -31.39 27.32
C SER A 562 -0.66 -32.35 27.82
N LYS A 563 -0.25 -33.41 28.51
CA LYS A 563 -1.13 -34.43 29.09
C LYS A 563 -1.15 -34.29 30.61
N SER A 564 -2.32 -34.01 31.16
CA SER A 564 -2.59 -33.96 32.60
C SER A 564 -3.64 -35.01 32.95
N GLY A 565 -3.19 -36.20 33.33
CA GLY A 565 -4.06 -37.36 33.51
C GLY A 565 -4.69 -37.81 32.19
N LYS A 566 -6.04 -37.76 32.11
CA LYS A 566 -6.80 -38.10 30.89
C LYS A 566 -7.07 -36.90 29.97
N LEU A 567 -6.73 -35.68 30.39
CA LEU A 567 -6.95 -34.46 29.59
C LEU A 567 -5.69 -34.14 28.79
N GLU A 568 -5.82 -34.15 27.47
CA GLU A 568 -4.83 -33.66 26.52
C GLU A 568 -5.18 -32.22 26.13
N THR A 569 -4.25 -31.29 26.33
CA THR A 569 -4.37 -29.89 25.93
C THR A 569 -3.39 -29.62 24.81
N VAL A 570 -3.90 -29.19 23.66
CA VAL A 570 -3.09 -28.80 22.49
C VAL A 570 -3.09 -27.27 22.37
N ARG A 571 -1.92 -26.69 22.09
CA ARG A 571 -1.74 -25.28 21.71
C ARG A 571 -0.88 -25.20 20.45
N TYR A 572 -1.15 -24.22 19.60
CA TYR A 572 -0.34 -23.90 18.44
C TYR A 572 0.35 -22.55 18.64
N ALA A 573 1.57 -22.41 18.13
CA ALA A 573 2.32 -21.15 18.15
C ALA A 573 2.83 -20.79 16.75
N TRP A 574 2.70 -19.51 16.39
CA TRP A 574 3.11 -18.95 15.11
C TRP A 574 4.48 -18.24 15.17
N ASN A 575 5.00 -17.97 16.36
CA ASN A 575 6.33 -17.40 16.56
C ASN A 575 6.96 -17.85 17.89
N GLU A 576 8.25 -17.60 18.05
CA GLU A 576 9.02 -18.02 19.23
C GLU A 576 8.57 -17.34 20.54
N ALA A 577 8.11 -16.08 20.47
CA ALA A 577 7.60 -15.37 21.64
C ALA A 577 6.31 -16.01 22.19
N GLN A 578 5.39 -16.42 21.30
CA GLN A 578 4.20 -17.21 21.66
C GLN A 578 4.59 -18.57 22.22
N LEU A 579 5.52 -19.28 21.57
CA LEU A 579 6.06 -20.56 22.05
C LEU A 579 6.59 -20.41 23.48
N ALA A 580 7.52 -19.49 23.72
CA ALA A 580 8.11 -19.24 25.04
C ALA A 580 7.05 -18.88 26.10
N ASN A 581 5.99 -18.18 25.74
CA ASN A 581 4.90 -17.85 26.66
C ASN A 581 3.95 -19.02 26.95
N TYR A 582 3.73 -19.93 26.00
CA TYR A 582 2.99 -21.17 26.24
C TYR A 582 3.82 -22.19 27.01
N LEU A 583 5.12 -22.33 26.74
CA LEU A 583 6.00 -23.24 27.49
C LEU A 583 6.06 -22.92 28.99
N LYS A 584 5.95 -21.63 29.38
CA LYS A 584 5.82 -21.21 30.79
C LYS A 584 4.56 -21.73 31.49
N GLN A 585 3.51 -22.12 30.74
CA GLN A 585 2.22 -22.56 31.28
C GLN A 585 2.15 -24.07 31.49
N PHE A 586 3.05 -24.85 30.89
CA PHE A 586 3.05 -26.31 30.94
C PHE A 586 4.30 -26.86 31.63
N LYS A 587 4.12 -27.64 32.72
CA LYS A 587 5.24 -28.30 33.42
C LYS A 587 5.81 -29.51 32.67
N THR A 588 4.99 -30.15 31.84
CA THR A 588 5.36 -31.29 31.01
C THR A 588 4.61 -31.17 29.69
N TYR A 589 5.35 -31.19 28.59
CA TYR A 589 4.83 -31.00 27.24
C TYR A 589 5.66 -31.79 26.22
N GLU A 590 5.03 -32.11 25.11
CA GLU A 590 5.65 -32.59 23.87
C GLU A 590 5.59 -31.44 22.86
N LEU A 591 6.73 -31.14 22.23
CA LEU A 591 6.86 -30.06 21.25
C LEU A 591 7.11 -30.65 19.86
N GLN A 592 6.18 -30.40 18.93
CA GLN A 592 6.33 -30.71 17.52
C GLN A 592 6.55 -29.39 16.76
N ARG A 593 7.61 -29.30 15.96
CA ARG A 593 7.81 -28.23 14.97
C ARG A 593 7.34 -28.75 13.62
N TYR A 594 6.45 -28.02 12.95
CA TYR A 594 6.05 -28.34 11.59
C TYR A 594 7.14 -27.85 10.61
N LYS A 595 7.47 -28.67 9.62
CA LYS A 595 8.35 -28.30 8.50
C LYS A 595 7.58 -28.01 7.23
N GLY A 596 6.45 -28.70 7.01
CA GLY A 596 5.58 -28.51 5.86
C GLY A 596 4.12 -28.84 6.16
N LEU A 597 3.20 -28.29 5.38
CA LEU A 597 1.75 -28.44 5.52
C LEU A 597 1.30 -29.90 5.40
N GLY A 598 2.07 -30.73 4.67
CA GLY A 598 1.83 -32.17 4.54
C GLY A 598 2.02 -32.96 5.85
N GLU A 599 2.69 -32.41 6.86
CA GLU A 599 2.80 -33.02 8.19
C GLU A 599 1.56 -32.78 9.06
N MET A 600 0.68 -31.85 8.66
CA MET A 600 -0.56 -31.56 9.37
C MET A 600 -1.67 -32.52 8.90
N ASN A 601 -2.42 -33.08 9.86
CA ASN A 601 -3.65 -33.79 9.50
C ASN A 601 -4.73 -32.79 9.03
N PRO A 602 -5.78 -33.26 8.31
CA PRO A 602 -6.80 -32.36 7.75
C PRO A 602 -7.52 -31.48 8.79
N GLU A 603 -7.73 -32.00 10.00
CA GLU A 603 -8.38 -31.29 11.11
C GLU A 603 -7.49 -30.17 11.65
N GLN A 604 -6.20 -30.43 11.89
CA GLN A 604 -5.21 -29.42 12.31
C GLN A 604 -5.09 -28.29 11.28
N LEU A 605 -5.06 -28.64 10.00
CA LEU A 605 -4.96 -27.66 8.91
C LEU A 605 -6.24 -26.80 8.82
N TRP A 606 -7.41 -27.41 9.03
CA TRP A 606 -8.68 -26.67 9.16
C TRP A 606 -8.66 -25.70 10.34
N GLU A 607 -8.46 -26.21 11.56
CA GLU A 607 -8.54 -25.43 12.81
C GLU A 607 -7.58 -24.24 12.86
N THR A 608 -6.40 -24.36 12.25
CA THR A 608 -5.32 -23.36 12.38
C THR A 608 -5.23 -22.40 11.21
N THR A 609 -5.51 -22.87 9.98
CA THR A 609 -5.08 -22.19 8.75
C THR A 609 -6.21 -21.96 7.76
N MET A 610 -7.20 -22.86 7.68
CA MET A 610 -8.27 -22.77 6.65
C MET A 610 -9.61 -22.26 7.19
N ASN A 611 -9.95 -22.50 8.47
CA ASN A 611 -11.21 -22.09 9.08
C ASN A 611 -11.33 -20.54 9.14
N PRO A 612 -12.36 -19.93 8.52
CA PRO A 612 -12.58 -18.49 8.58
C PRO A 612 -12.71 -17.87 9.98
N GLU A 613 -13.08 -18.64 11.01
CA GLU A 613 -13.30 -18.13 12.37
C GLU A 613 -12.01 -18.03 13.21
N SER A 614 -10.99 -18.83 12.90
CA SER A 614 -9.77 -18.96 13.72
C SER A 614 -8.46 -18.63 13.00
N ARG A 615 -8.42 -18.69 11.66
CA ARG A 615 -7.20 -18.45 10.88
C ARG A 615 -6.77 -16.98 10.89
N THR A 616 -5.48 -16.75 10.71
CA THR A 616 -4.92 -15.44 10.34
C THR A 616 -4.47 -15.47 8.88
N LEU A 617 -4.83 -14.45 8.11
CA LEU A 617 -4.38 -14.25 6.72
C LEU A 617 -3.69 -12.89 6.59
N LEU A 618 -2.56 -12.85 5.89
CA LEU A 618 -1.93 -11.60 5.47
C LEU A 618 -2.57 -11.15 4.15
N GLN A 619 -3.24 -10.01 4.11
CA GLN A 619 -3.76 -9.44 2.87
C GLN A 619 -2.61 -8.75 2.12
N VAL A 620 -2.45 -9.07 0.82
CA VAL A 620 -1.44 -8.44 -0.02
C VAL A 620 -1.99 -7.12 -0.56
N GLN A 621 -1.22 -6.05 -0.43
CA GLN A 621 -1.56 -4.71 -0.92
C GLN A 621 -0.33 -4.08 -1.59
N ILE A 622 -0.55 -3.16 -2.55
CA ILE A 622 0.53 -2.39 -3.20
C ILE A 622 0.54 -1.00 -2.58
N GLU A 623 1.43 -0.78 -1.61
CA GLU A 623 1.59 0.51 -0.93
C GLU A 623 2.28 1.58 -1.77
N ASP A 624 3.09 1.20 -2.75
CA ASP A 624 3.59 2.12 -3.77
C ASP A 624 3.91 1.34 -5.05
N ALA A 625 3.41 1.83 -6.19
CA ALA A 625 3.53 1.15 -7.47
C ALA A 625 4.96 1.22 -8.06
N ALA A 626 5.68 2.33 -7.86
CA ALA A 626 7.04 2.54 -8.32
C ALA A 626 8.05 1.72 -7.49
N LYS A 627 7.89 1.72 -6.16
CA LYS A 627 8.64 0.87 -5.23
C LYS A 627 8.40 -0.61 -5.48
N ALA A 628 7.14 -1.03 -5.67
CA ALA A 628 6.81 -2.42 -6.00
C ALA A 628 7.43 -2.83 -7.35
N GLU A 629 7.34 -1.97 -8.37
CA GLU A 629 7.96 -2.21 -9.69
C GLU A 629 9.46 -2.42 -9.56
N ARG A 630 10.15 -1.49 -8.87
CA ARG A 630 11.60 -1.53 -8.68
C ARG A 630 12.01 -2.79 -7.93
N ARG A 631 11.35 -3.12 -6.81
CA ARG A 631 11.63 -4.33 -6.03
C ARG A 631 11.41 -5.60 -6.85
N VAL A 632 10.31 -5.70 -7.61
CA VAL A 632 10.05 -6.86 -8.49
C VAL A 632 11.11 -6.98 -9.57
N SER A 633 11.45 -5.92 -10.29
CA SER A 633 12.48 -5.98 -11.34
C SER A 633 13.88 -6.23 -10.79
N THR A 634 14.25 -5.68 -9.61
CA THR A 634 15.54 -5.96 -8.96
C THR A 634 15.63 -7.41 -8.48
N LEU A 635 14.60 -7.92 -7.79
CA LEU A 635 14.62 -9.25 -7.20
C LEU A 635 14.38 -10.36 -8.23
N MET A 636 13.49 -10.15 -9.21
CA MET A 636 13.04 -11.21 -10.12
C MET A 636 13.60 -11.08 -11.54
N GLY A 637 14.18 -9.94 -11.91
CA GLY A 637 14.64 -9.65 -13.27
C GLY A 637 15.91 -10.38 -13.73
N ASP A 638 16.41 -9.99 -14.90
CA ASP A 638 17.56 -10.63 -15.55
C ASP A 638 18.92 -10.14 -15.06
N LYS A 639 19.05 -8.90 -14.60
CA LYS A 639 20.34 -8.33 -14.19
C LYS A 639 20.73 -8.82 -12.79
N VAL A 640 21.91 -9.42 -12.68
CA VAL A 640 22.40 -10.07 -11.44
C VAL A 640 22.95 -9.04 -10.45
N ASP A 641 23.67 -8.02 -10.92
CA ASP A 641 24.35 -7.06 -10.04
C ASP A 641 23.40 -6.25 -9.14
N PRO A 642 22.25 -5.72 -9.62
CA PRO A 642 21.30 -5.03 -8.75
C PRO A 642 20.74 -5.95 -7.65
N ARG A 643 20.41 -7.21 -8.00
CA ARG A 643 19.99 -8.22 -7.02
C ARG A 643 21.08 -8.49 -5.99
N LYS A 644 22.34 -8.65 -6.45
CA LYS A 644 23.47 -8.95 -5.55
C LYS A 644 23.73 -7.81 -4.57
N ARG A 645 23.68 -6.55 -5.02
CA ARG A 645 23.76 -5.38 -4.12
C ARG A 645 22.63 -5.41 -3.10
N TRP A 646 21.39 -5.52 -3.56
CA TRP A 646 20.22 -5.59 -2.67
C TRP A 646 20.38 -6.68 -1.59
N ILE A 647 20.84 -7.88 -1.96
CA ILE A 647 21.11 -8.95 -0.99
C ILE A 647 22.19 -8.54 0.02
N VAL A 648 23.30 -7.96 -0.42
CA VAL A 648 24.38 -7.48 0.46
C VAL A 648 23.91 -6.38 1.42
N ASP A 649 23.05 -5.48 0.93
CA ASP A 649 22.58 -4.32 1.68
C ASP A 649 21.43 -4.67 2.66
N ASN A 650 20.66 -5.73 2.39
CA ASN A 650 19.42 -6.07 3.12
C ASN A 650 19.46 -7.40 3.89
N VAL A 651 20.40 -8.31 3.62
CA VAL A 651 20.48 -9.61 4.31
C VAL A 651 21.59 -9.61 5.36
N ASN A 652 21.21 -9.80 6.62
CA ASN A 652 22.16 -9.98 7.72
C ASN A 652 22.79 -11.38 7.65
N PHE A 653 23.93 -11.50 6.98
CA PHE A 653 24.65 -12.79 6.86
C PHE A 653 25.12 -13.38 8.20
N ALA A 654 25.25 -12.56 9.26
CA ALA A 654 25.67 -13.05 10.58
C ALA A 654 24.60 -13.94 11.26
N GLU A 655 23.33 -13.88 10.83
CA GLU A 655 22.27 -14.79 11.29
C GLU A 655 22.32 -16.19 10.65
N PHE A 656 23.26 -16.42 9.72
CA PHE A 656 23.39 -17.68 8.97
C PHE A 656 24.72 -18.43 9.22
N GLU A 657 25.52 -18.02 10.22
CA GLU A 657 26.79 -18.67 10.59
C GLU A 657 26.71 -19.66 11.79
N GLU A 658 25.51 -20.00 12.29
CA GLU A 658 25.28 -21.05 13.31
C GLU A 658 24.79 -22.39 12.74
#